data_AF-A0A9W5Y0N1-F1
#
_entry.id   AF-A0A9W5Y0N1-F1
#
_cell.length_a   1.000
_cell.length_b   1.000
_cell.length_c   1.000
_cell.angle_alpha   90.00
_cell.angle_beta   90.00
_cell.angle_gamma   90.00
#
_symmetry.space_group_name_H-M   'P 1'
#
loop_
_entity.id
_entity.type
_entity.pdbx_description
1 polymer ?
#
loop_
_entity_poly.entity_id
_entity_poly.type
_entity_poly.pdbx_seq_one_letter_code
_entity_poly.pdbx_strand_id
1 'polypeptide(L)'
;MRLKAHMINVNYSKATKSDFLVENITFLSEEHYKEGTKLGNDDKECWYTYTHYRDKNNLKNIYQLGFELIDLDESEEMAEYNLFITCTDDKDIAYPLKYDKTAKIYFDSPKGKIKKGKIQFDKSTEYMPVGVDTSGIFYVDIFDSTGTEIYTSPPICVLPSSMMYKDYISMVNDLLQIKDDLIINKKAKVALKGNWEYRKDSIINCLNMISNPLKRIDRNPAVNLTPEWKKVNYKSIKHIKSKTLIERAILPSKNKYTTQTHSENVDIYENRIIKYALSRLRDKIVYYTKAYENEAIQREKEINQIKKVIESKYNRNIEDILQELKVRTSLHETEINRRENIYLNQINSIMHNNVNTVGNINIYFDIYKEAVINNNNINLEIGSNTCKLIINSIKNSDKIYPLNLHRGSYKYMTSNMWRDAQFHARVATIELETSSLNEIIYLIEKICESDYELMQNKITILAQAQSVSNDSDDPLGGNILTGYKFSDGGIVKKYNIKITKLYSINGEKVPKYEKDDVISKLLQYVNDPILHKLKNDYSNLSENKSFIESIIKKYEICCNKRNIFLNQNDDWKSVHNSIESLLSLDIFHRVKDIHSTWKPTQIFVNDSDYGVLWRYLKELDLKIDFISDFNKKSFAIKATHNLYELWCFFKMVQVLMNEQKWEIENCNEIYSIINQYLYMNEEKFSDDLKAVLSHKIDEERKITLTILYNKKIYYNVEDGKYKQPDYMFSFNINNESKIVYIDAKYKNYNEQTKAEWINDVKGVAIDKYIRTFENTVYLPIASFIVHPDLEEKWTFFGGYLNEDQRKELGWRAETPSHRFGAFAFVPSQIINFQTFIKMILEYHLKLYDYCWNCGEIVHSEDKINKVMKKTQGGFDKYHYTCNTCGEFWVKTHCEKPEHHNIIKHLYNYHSQKEKSKYPWFVECPKCDNSSDADERLDSHYGVHILNEDIIF
;
A
#
# COMPACT_ATOMS: atom_id res chain seq x y z
N MET A 1 -34.49 0.18 43.99
CA MET A 1 -33.87 1.05 42.98
C MET A 1 -33.11 0.22 41.94
N ARG A 2 -33.34 0.53 40.66
CA ARG A 2 -32.73 -0.07 39.47
C ARG A 2 -32.37 1.03 38.46
N LEU A 3 -31.41 0.79 37.56
CA LEU A 3 -30.95 1.73 36.55
C LEU A 3 -31.38 1.27 35.15
N LYS A 4 -32.03 2.16 34.39
CA LYS A 4 -32.44 1.90 33.01
C LYS A 4 -31.71 2.83 32.05
N ALA A 5 -30.98 2.27 31.08
CA ALA A 5 -30.33 3.04 30.03
C ALA A 5 -31.22 3.21 28.79
N HIS A 6 -31.17 4.42 28.20
CA HIS A 6 -31.92 4.83 27.01
C HIS A 6 -30.99 5.50 25.99
N MET A 7 -31.37 5.41 24.72
CA MET A 7 -30.81 6.27 23.68
C MET A 7 -31.63 7.55 23.59
N ILE A 8 -31.01 8.70 23.85
CA ILE A 8 -31.66 10.01 23.87
C ILE A 8 -31.00 10.98 22.89
N ASN A 9 -31.79 11.86 22.30
CA ASN A 9 -31.31 13.02 21.56
C ASN A 9 -31.61 14.27 22.40
N VAL A 10 -30.55 14.99 22.78
CA VAL A 10 -30.64 16.22 23.59
C VAL A 10 -30.47 17.41 22.65
N ASN A 11 -31.50 18.24 22.52
CA ASN A 11 -31.40 19.50 21.78
C ASN A 11 -31.06 20.62 22.76
N TYR A 12 -30.12 21.46 22.36
CA TYR A 12 -29.59 22.54 23.20
C TYR A 12 -29.94 23.91 22.61
N SER A 13 -30.37 24.83 23.47
CA SER A 13 -30.50 26.25 23.16
C SER A 13 -29.15 26.97 23.37
N LYS A 14 -29.10 28.22 22.92
CA LYS A 14 -27.94 29.13 22.95
C LYS A 14 -27.12 29.02 24.26
N ALA A 15 -25.82 28.72 24.14
CA ALA A 15 -24.91 28.54 25.27
C ALA A 15 -24.63 29.84 26.04
N THR A 16 -24.70 29.81 27.37
CA THR A 16 -23.93 30.74 28.22
C THR A 16 -22.50 30.21 28.34
N LYS A 17 -21.56 31.02 28.87
CA LYS A 17 -20.11 30.77 28.77
C LYS A 17 -19.60 29.44 29.38
N SER A 18 -20.43 28.65 30.07
CA SER A 18 -20.04 27.39 30.70
C SER A 18 -21.03 26.23 30.54
N ASP A 19 -22.30 26.47 30.21
CA ASP A 19 -23.34 25.43 30.23
C ASP A 19 -24.32 25.56 29.05
N PHE A 20 -24.68 24.41 28.47
CA PHE A 20 -25.77 24.34 27.50
C PHE A 20 -27.11 24.21 28.23
N LEU A 21 -28.06 25.06 27.84
CA LEU A 21 -29.46 24.95 28.24
C LEU A 21 -30.14 23.90 27.36
N VAL A 22 -30.74 22.89 27.98
CA VAL A 22 -31.49 21.84 27.27
C VAL A 22 -32.84 22.41 26.84
N GLU A 23 -33.14 22.36 25.54
CA GLU A 23 -34.47 22.72 25.00
C GLU A 23 -35.46 21.58 25.16
N ASN A 24 -35.06 20.38 24.72
CA ASN A 24 -35.83 19.17 24.88
C ASN A 24 -34.92 17.94 24.84
N ILE A 25 -35.44 16.84 25.38
CA ILE A 25 -34.84 15.51 25.28
C ILE A 25 -35.87 14.60 24.62
N THR A 26 -35.46 13.90 23.57
CA THR A 26 -36.30 12.93 22.87
C THR A 26 -35.71 11.54 22.99
N PHE A 27 -36.56 10.56 23.27
CA PHE A 27 -36.16 9.16 23.41
C PHE A 27 -36.28 8.44 22.07
N LEU A 28 -35.29 7.62 21.73
CA LEU A 28 -35.40 6.69 20.61
C LEU A 28 -36.18 5.46 21.06
N SER A 29 -37.21 5.08 20.30
CA SER A 29 -37.95 3.84 20.54
C SER A 29 -37.03 2.63 20.41
N GLU A 30 -37.16 1.63 21.29
CA GLU A 30 -36.33 0.42 21.27
C GLU A 30 -36.44 -0.36 19.94
N GLU A 31 -37.59 -0.26 19.24
CA GLU A 31 -37.79 -0.87 17.92
C GLU A 31 -36.89 -0.25 16.83
N HIS A 32 -36.43 0.98 17.04
CA HIS A 32 -35.51 1.70 16.15
C HIS A 32 -34.05 1.51 16.54
N TYR A 33 -33.76 0.76 17.61
CA TYR A 33 -32.38 0.50 18.00
C TYR A 33 -31.64 -0.27 16.89
N LYS A 34 -30.38 0.12 16.67
CA LYS A 34 -29.40 -0.64 15.88
C LYS A 34 -29.32 -2.07 16.39
N GLU A 35 -29.21 -3.00 15.46
CA GLU A 35 -29.07 -4.41 15.78
C GLU A 35 -27.89 -4.64 16.74
N GLY A 36 -28.09 -5.52 17.72
CA GLY A 36 -27.11 -5.80 18.78
C GLY A 36 -27.07 -4.78 19.93
N THR A 37 -27.78 -3.65 19.83
CA THR A 37 -27.95 -2.74 20.98
C THR A 37 -28.76 -3.43 22.06
N LYS A 38 -28.25 -3.45 23.29
CA LYS A 38 -28.91 -4.06 24.44
C LYS A 38 -28.75 -3.12 25.63
N LEU A 39 -29.82 -2.40 25.96
CA LEU A 39 -29.89 -1.47 27.08
C LEU A 39 -31.08 -1.85 27.98
N GLY A 40 -31.09 -1.35 29.23
CA GLY A 40 -32.33 -1.15 29.97
C GLY A 40 -32.84 -2.25 30.91
N ASN A 41 -32.09 -3.32 31.20
CA ASN A 41 -32.40 -4.25 32.30
C ASN A 41 -31.13 -4.55 33.11
N ASP A 42 -31.16 -4.31 34.42
CA ASP A 42 -30.04 -4.55 35.35
C ASP A 42 -29.67 -6.03 35.48
N ASP A 43 -30.60 -6.94 35.17
CA ASP A 43 -30.40 -8.38 35.24
C ASP A 43 -29.43 -8.92 34.16
N LYS A 44 -28.90 -8.05 33.30
CA LYS A 44 -27.97 -8.42 32.22
C LYS A 44 -26.53 -8.30 32.69
N GLU A 45 -25.71 -9.29 32.38
CA GLU A 45 -24.26 -9.29 32.65
C GLU A 45 -23.51 -8.13 31.98
N CYS A 46 -24.07 -7.51 30.93
CA CYS A 46 -23.45 -6.40 30.20
C CYS A 46 -24.48 -5.66 29.31
N TRP A 47 -24.30 -4.35 29.14
CA TRP A 47 -25.02 -3.51 28.17
C TRP A 47 -24.18 -3.19 26.94
N TYR A 48 -24.82 -3.00 25.78
CA TYR A 48 -24.16 -2.78 24.49
C TYR A 48 -24.79 -1.63 23.72
N THR A 49 -23.96 -0.72 23.22
CA THR A 49 -24.35 0.36 22.30
C THR A 49 -23.21 0.70 21.33
N TYR A 50 -23.38 1.72 20.50
CA TYR A 50 -22.40 2.15 19.49
C TYR A 50 -22.15 3.67 19.55
N THR A 51 -20.94 4.12 19.20
CA THR A 51 -20.65 5.55 18.97
C THR A 51 -21.46 6.10 17.79
N HIS A 52 -21.59 7.42 17.67
CA HIS A 52 -22.30 8.10 16.58
C HIS A 52 -23.67 7.48 16.29
N TYR A 53 -24.40 7.12 17.34
CA TYR A 53 -25.64 6.37 17.23
C TYR A 53 -26.70 7.17 16.47
N ARG A 54 -27.29 6.60 15.44
CA ARG A 54 -28.32 7.22 14.60
C ARG A 54 -29.53 6.31 14.50
N ASP A 55 -30.71 6.92 14.40
CA ASP A 55 -31.95 6.21 14.08
C ASP A 55 -31.85 5.64 12.65
N LYS A 56 -32.25 4.39 12.47
CA LYS A 56 -32.32 3.72 11.15
C LYS A 56 -33.21 4.49 10.16
N ASN A 57 -34.26 5.12 10.66
CA ASN A 57 -35.26 5.84 9.86
C ASN A 57 -34.95 7.33 9.74
N ASN A 58 -34.09 7.87 10.62
CA ASN A 58 -33.72 9.28 10.63
C ASN A 58 -32.23 9.47 10.93
N LEU A 59 -31.43 9.41 9.86
CA LEU A 59 -29.98 9.52 9.91
C LEU A 59 -29.47 10.92 10.30
N LYS A 60 -30.31 11.94 10.48
CA LYS A 60 -29.85 13.30 10.82
C LYS A 60 -29.44 13.44 12.27
N ASN A 61 -30.17 12.79 13.18
CA ASN A 61 -30.00 12.97 14.62
C ASN A 61 -28.96 11.98 15.17
N ILE A 62 -28.06 12.49 16.02
CA ILE A 62 -27.16 11.66 16.82
C ILE A 62 -27.80 11.48 18.20
N TYR A 63 -27.78 10.25 18.70
CA TYR A 63 -28.28 9.86 20.02
C TYR A 63 -27.11 9.54 20.95
N GLN A 64 -27.27 9.86 22.23
CA GLN A 64 -26.34 9.57 23.31
C GLN A 64 -27.02 8.75 24.41
N LEU A 65 -26.25 8.27 25.39
CA LEU A 65 -26.82 7.53 26.52
C LEU A 65 -27.47 8.47 27.53
N GLY A 66 -28.64 8.07 28.01
CA GLY A 66 -29.32 8.63 29.17
C GLY A 66 -29.72 7.52 30.15
N PHE A 67 -29.83 7.85 31.42
CA PHE A 67 -30.03 6.91 32.51
C PHE A 67 -31.19 7.34 33.40
N GLU A 68 -32.19 6.48 33.51
CA GLU A 68 -33.38 6.64 34.35
C GLU A 68 -33.24 5.75 35.59
N LEU A 69 -33.62 6.26 36.76
CA LEU A 69 -33.74 5.46 37.98
C LEU A 69 -35.18 4.96 38.08
N ILE A 70 -35.34 3.64 38.18
CA ILE A 70 -36.64 2.97 38.29
C ILE A 70 -36.72 2.22 39.63
N ASP A 71 -37.94 1.86 40.04
CA ASP A 71 -38.23 1.20 41.32
C ASP A 71 -37.66 1.97 42.54
N LEU A 72 -37.89 3.28 42.56
CA LEU A 72 -37.70 4.13 43.74
C LEU A 72 -38.90 3.98 44.68
N ASP A 73 -38.65 4.06 45.99
CA ASP A 73 -39.72 4.08 46.97
C ASP A 73 -40.54 5.38 46.85
N GLU A 74 -41.82 5.37 47.26
CA GLU A 74 -42.73 6.52 47.11
C GLU A 74 -42.21 7.81 47.78
N SER A 75 -41.29 7.69 48.74
CA SER A 75 -40.66 8.80 49.45
C SER A 75 -39.37 9.33 48.82
N GLU A 76 -38.83 8.67 47.80
CA GLU A 76 -37.54 9.00 47.20
C GLU A 76 -37.72 9.77 45.88
N GLU A 77 -36.97 10.86 45.71
CA GLU A 77 -36.94 11.59 44.45
C GLU A 77 -35.65 11.32 43.67
N MET A 78 -35.72 11.16 42.35
CA MET A 78 -34.54 10.97 41.50
C MET A 78 -33.46 12.04 41.72
N ALA A 79 -33.85 13.28 42.06
CA ALA A 79 -32.94 14.40 42.27
C ALA A 79 -32.08 14.29 43.54
N GLU A 80 -32.38 13.34 44.44
CA GLU A 80 -31.65 13.11 45.69
C GLU A 80 -30.37 12.27 45.47
N TYR A 81 -30.21 11.72 44.28
CA TYR A 81 -29.11 10.85 43.90
C TYR A 81 -28.09 11.58 43.01
N ASN A 82 -26.83 11.14 43.07
CA ASN A 82 -25.78 11.60 42.18
C ASN A 82 -25.23 10.42 41.38
N LEU A 83 -25.20 10.55 40.06
CA LEU A 83 -24.69 9.52 39.16
C LEU A 83 -23.34 9.95 38.59
N PHE A 84 -22.38 9.03 38.60
CA PHE A 84 -21.06 9.25 38.03
C PHE A 84 -20.73 8.16 37.02
N ILE A 85 -20.12 8.54 35.91
CA ILE A 85 -19.46 7.60 35.01
C ILE A 85 -18.07 7.30 35.55
N THR A 86 -17.75 6.03 35.75
CA THR A 86 -16.43 5.55 36.15
C THR A 86 -15.86 4.58 35.12
N CYS A 87 -14.53 4.60 34.98
CA CYS A 87 -13.83 3.70 34.07
C CYS A 87 -12.99 2.72 34.90
N THR A 88 -13.49 1.48 35.03
CA THR A 88 -12.91 0.37 35.83
C THR A 88 -12.94 0.58 37.35
N ASP A 89 -12.50 -0.43 38.12
CA ASP A 89 -12.49 -0.45 39.60
C ASP A 89 -11.66 0.68 40.26
N ASP A 90 -10.95 1.49 39.47
CA ASP A 90 -10.14 2.60 39.91
C ASP A 90 -11.02 3.86 40.00
N LYS A 91 -11.55 4.13 41.19
CA LYS A 91 -12.57 5.18 41.46
C LYS A 91 -12.05 6.62 41.32
N ASP A 92 -10.78 6.82 40.99
CA ASP A 92 -10.13 8.13 40.96
C ASP A 92 -10.50 8.99 39.74
N ILE A 93 -11.12 8.42 38.69
CA ILE A 93 -11.59 9.15 37.50
C ILE A 93 -13.10 8.96 37.33
N ALA A 94 -13.88 9.90 37.86
CA ALA A 94 -15.34 9.91 37.83
C ALA A 94 -15.91 11.19 37.17
N TYR A 95 -16.83 11.03 36.22
CA TYR A 95 -17.52 12.16 35.55
C TYR A 95 -18.98 12.27 36.01
N PRO A 96 -19.41 13.40 36.59
CA PRO A 96 -20.79 13.56 37.06
C PRO A 96 -21.77 13.68 35.89
N LEU A 97 -22.90 12.99 35.98
CA LEU A 97 -24.02 13.12 35.06
C LEU A 97 -24.92 14.29 35.43
N LYS A 98 -25.49 14.95 34.43
CA LYS A 98 -26.47 16.03 34.59
C LYS A 98 -27.88 15.45 34.65
N TYR A 99 -28.65 15.83 35.66
CA TYR A 99 -30.07 15.49 35.77
C TYR A 99 -30.95 16.52 35.06
N ASP A 100 -31.84 16.06 34.16
CA ASP A 100 -32.94 16.86 33.64
C ASP A 100 -34.25 16.53 34.37
N LYS A 101 -34.84 17.53 35.04
CA LYS A 101 -36.07 17.36 35.82
C LYS A 101 -37.30 17.10 34.96
N THR A 102 -37.34 17.62 33.73
CA THR A 102 -38.52 17.54 32.85
C THR A 102 -38.62 16.17 32.21
N ALA A 103 -37.49 15.67 31.70
CA ALA A 103 -37.38 14.35 31.09
C ALA A 103 -37.09 13.24 32.11
N LYS A 104 -36.84 13.58 33.38
CA LYS A 104 -36.51 12.66 34.48
C LYS A 104 -35.36 11.70 34.13
N ILE A 105 -34.27 12.25 33.59
CA ILE A 105 -33.15 11.44 33.09
C ILE A 105 -31.80 12.07 33.42
N TYR A 106 -30.84 11.22 33.76
CA TYR A 106 -29.43 11.58 33.89
C TYR A 106 -28.71 11.40 32.55
N PHE A 107 -27.88 12.35 32.16
CA PHE A 107 -27.12 12.24 30.91
C PHE A 107 -25.82 13.01 30.98
N ASP A 108 -24.90 12.65 30.10
CA ASP A 108 -23.61 13.32 29.98
C ASP A 108 -23.75 14.57 29.10
N SER A 109 -23.49 15.75 29.69
CA SER A 109 -23.66 17.03 29.00
C SER A 109 -22.33 17.48 28.38
N PRO A 110 -22.32 17.87 27.09
CA PRO A 110 -21.09 18.28 26.43
C PRO A 110 -20.58 19.60 27.00
N LYS A 111 -19.26 19.82 26.93
CA LYS A 111 -18.61 21.11 27.24
C LYS A 111 -18.25 21.80 25.91
N GLY A 112 -18.69 23.04 25.69
CA GLY A 112 -18.45 23.73 24.41
C GLY A 112 -19.29 24.98 24.12
N LYS A 113 -19.38 25.37 22.85
CA LYS A 113 -20.13 26.53 22.34
C LYS A 113 -20.92 26.18 21.07
N ILE A 114 -22.09 26.76 20.84
CA ILE A 114 -22.82 26.59 19.57
C ILE A 114 -22.31 27.61 18.53
N LYS A 115 -21.87 27.14 17.35
CA LYS A 115 -21.50 28.00 16.21
C LYS A 115 -22.21 27.54 14.94
N LYS A 116 -22.98 28.43 14.30
CA LYS A 116 -23.81 28.14 13.10
C LYS A 116 -24.76 26.94 13.29
N GLY A 117 -25.38 26.80 14.47
CA GLY A 117 -26.32 25.72 14.78
C GLY A 117 -25.66 24.34 15.03
N LYS A 118 -24.32 24.26 15.07
CA LYS A 118 -23.59 23.04 15.46
C LYS A 118 -22.88 23.24 16.79
N ILE A 119 -22.86 22.20 17.62
CA ILE A 119 -22.06 22.18 18.85
C ILE A 119 -20.58 22.14 18.45
N GLN A 120 -19.82 23.10 18.96
CA GLN A 120 -18.39 23.18 18.84
C GLN A 120 -17.82 22.87 20.22
N PHE A 121 -17.37 21.63 20.42
CA PHE A 121 -16.82 21.18 21.69
C PHE A 121 -15.60 22.02 22.09
N ASP A 122 -15.40 22.17 23.39
CA ASP A 122 -14.24 22.88 23.91
C ASP A 122 -12.98 22.07 23.61
N LYS A 123 -12.19 22.56 22.64
CA LYS A 123 -10.91 21.95 22.25
C LYS A 123 -9.92 21.85 23.40
N SER A 124 -10.08 22.65 24.47
CA SER A 124 -9.16 22.61 25.62
C SER A 124 -9.41 21.44 26.56
N THR A 125 -10.64 20.88 26.59
CA THR A 125 -10.99 19.78 27.49
C THR A 125 -10.99 18.41 26.81
N GLU A 126 -11.06 18.35 25.47
CA GLU A 126 -11.25 17.13 24.63
C GLU A 126 -12.42 16.20 25.03
N TYR A 127 -13.16 16.56 26.08
CA TYR A 127 -14.26 15.81 26.65
C TYR A 127 -15.48 15.83 25.73
N MET A 128 -15.88 14.65 25.27
CA MET A 128 -17.14 14.43 24.57
C MET A 128 -18.03 13.50 25.39
N PRO A 129 -19.37 13.68 25.31
CA PRO A 129 -20.29 12.84 26.04
C PRO A 129 -20.09 11.35 25.72
N VAL A 130 -20.13 10.53 26.76
CA VAL A 130 -19.92 9.08 26.63
C VAL A 130 -20.98 8.44 25.75
N GLY A 131 -20.53 7.57 24.83
CA GLY A 131 -21.41 6.95 23.85
C GLY A 131 -21.65 7.78 22.58
N VAL A 132 -21.22 9.04 22.53
CA VAL A 132 -21.29 9.86 21.30
C VAL A 132 -20.10 9.59 20.39
N ASP A 133 -18.88 9.67 20.92
CA ASP A 133 -17.65 9.52 20.13
C ASP A 133 -16.56 8.74 20.88
N THR A 134 -16.80 8.38 22.15
CA THR A 134 -15.90 7.56 22.95
C THR A 134 -16.34 6.10 22.91
N SER A 135 -15.46 5.21 22.46
CA SER A 135 -15.66 3.75 22.52
C SER A 135 -14.91 3.16 23.71
N GLY A 136 -15.46 2.12 24.34
CA GLY A 136 -14.84 1.53 25.54
C GLY A 136 -15.83 0.81 26.43
N ILE A 137 -15.38 0.52 27.66
CA ILE A 137 -16.20 -0.05 28.73
C ILE A 137 -16.19 0.93 29.89
N PHE A 138 -17.37 1.26 30.41
CA PHE A 138 -17.52 2.11 31.58
C PHE A 138 -18.68 1.60 32.47
N TYR A 139 -18.79 2.19 33.65
CA TYR A 139 -19.81 1.88 34.65
C TYR A 139 -20.52 3.18 35.06
N VAL A 140 -21.73 3.05 35.59
CA VAL A 140 -22.44 4.14 36.24
C VAL A 140 -22.59 3.82 37.72
N ASP A 141 -21.92 4.60 38.55
CA ASP A 141 -21.99 4.52 40.00
C ASP A 141 -23.04 5.51 40.52
N ILE A 142 -23.88 5.05 41.42
CA ILE A 142 -24.95 5.82 42.05
C ILE A 142 -24.60 6.05 43.51
N PHE A 143 -24.66 7.31 43.92
CA PHE A 143 -24.46 7.75 45.29
C PHE A 143 -25.73 8.41 45.82
N ASP A 144 -26.05 8.16 47.07
CA ASP A 144 -27.11 8.88 47.77
C ASP A 144 -26.69 10.33 48.13
N SER A 145 -27.62 11.07 48.75
CA SER A 145 -27.37 12.45 49.21
C SER A 145 -26.29 12.57 50.30
N THR A 146 -25.91 11.45 50.94
CA THR A 146 -24.85 11.40 51.96
C THR A 146 -23.47 11.12 51.36
N GLY A 147 -23.41 10.78 50.05
CA GLY A 147 -22.19 10.38 49.36
C GLY A 147 -21.84 8.91 49.54
N THR A 148 -22.77 8.08 50.00
CA THR A 148 -22.59 6.62 50.10
C THR A 148 -22.94 5.98 48.76
N GLU A 149 -22.05 5.11 48.27
CA GLU A 149 -22.28 4.33 47.05
C GLU A 149 -23.32 3.25 47.31
N ILE A 150 -24.41 3.30 46.55
CA ILE A 150 -25.56 2.41 46.72
C ILE A 150 -25.72 1.41 45.59
N TYR A 151 -25.16 1.69 44.41
CA TYR A 151 -25.26 0.82 43.24
C TYR A 151 -24.17 1.12 42.19
N THR A 152 -23.71 0.09 41.51
CA THR A 152 -22.87 0.17 40.31
C THR A 152 -23.55 -0.62 39.20
N SER A 153 -23.69 -0.01 38.01
CA SER A 153 -24.32 -0.66 36.86
C SER A 153 -23.52 -1.88 36.37
N PRO A 154 -24.13 -2.80 35.61
CA PRO A 154 -23.38 -3.72 34.77
C PRO A 154 -22.43 -2.96 33.82
N PRO A 155 -21.37 -3.60 33.31
CA PRO A 155 -20.48 -3.00 32.33
C PRO A 155 -21.24 -2.49 31.10
N ILE A 156 -20.95 -1.27 30.67
CA ILE A 156 -21.55 -0.64 29.50
C ILE A 156 -20.50 -0.61 28.38
N CYS A 157 -20.68 -1.48 27.38
CA CYS A 157 -19.79 -1.58 26.23
C CYS A 157 -20.26 -0.66 25.10
N VAL A 158 -19.51 0.39 24.81
CA VAL A 158 -19.69 1.25 23.63
C VAL A 158 -18.78 0.78 22.52
N LEU A 159 -19.38 0.22 21.48
CA LEU A 159 -18.69 -0.27 20.30
C LEU A 159 -18.45 0.87 19.28
N PRO A 160 -17.38 0.81 18.49
CA PRO A 160 -17.18 1.72 17.36
C PRO A 160 -18.28 1.52 16.30
N SER A 161 -18.77 2.60 15.70
CA SER A 161 -19.77 2.54 14.61
C SER A 161 -19.17 2.63 13.21
N SER A 162 -17.95 3.15 13.08
CA SER A 162 -17.28 3.33 11.78
C SER A 162 -16.25 2.24 11.47
N MET A 163 -16.00 1.31 12.38
CA MET A 163 -15.15 0.15 12.17
C MET A 163 -15.61 -1.04 13.00
N MET A 164 -15.15 -2.24 12.65
CA MET A 164 -15.40 -3.42 13.47
C MET A 164 -14.70 -3.32 14.84
N TYR A 165 -15.32 -3.83 15.89
CA TYR A 165 -14.71 -3.86 17.23
C TYR A 165 -13.35 -4.57 17.25
N LYS A 166 -13.19 -5.65 16.45
CA LYS A 166 -11.91 -6.34 16.30
C LYS A 166 -10.81 -5.42 15.76
N ASP A 167 -11.13 -4.58 14.77
CA ASP A 167 -10.19 -3.62 14.20
C ASP A 167 -9.87 -2.51 15.22
N TYR A 168 -10.86 -2.02 15.98
CA TYR A 168 -10.62 -1.05 17.05
C TYR A 168 -9.67 -1.58 18.13
N ILE A 169 -9.88 -2.82 18.61
CA ILE A 169 -8.95 -3.45 19.57
C ILE A 169 -7.57 -3.67 18.93
N SER A 170 -7.52 -4.04 17.65
CA SER A 170 -6.26 -4.18 16.92
C SER A 170 -5.54 -2.84 16.79
N MET A 171 -6.26 -1.73 16.64
CA MET A 171 -5.72 -0.37 16.55
C MET A 171 -4.98 0.03 17.83
N VAL A 172 -5.59 -0.23 19.00
CA VAL A 172 -4.95 0.03 20.31
C VAL A 172 -3.72 -0.88 20.50
N ASN A 173 -3.84 -2.15 20.12
CA ASN A 173 -2.71 -3.07 20.20
C ASN A 173 -1.58 -2.69 19.24
N ASP A 174 -1.89 -2.20 18.04
CA ASP A 174 -0.93 -1.76 17.03
C ASP A 174 -0.05 -0.63 17.58
N LEU A 175 -0.62 0.34 18.31
CA LEU A 175 0.16 1.43 18.90
C LEU A 175 1.25 0.92 19.87
N LEU A 176 0.94 -0.11 20.65
CA LEU A 176 1.93 -0.75 21.53
C LEU A 176 3.02 -1.49 20.74
N GLN A 177 2.64 -2.17 19.66
CA GLN A 177 3.58 -2.87 18.79
C GLN A 177 4.48 -1.87 18.05
N ILE A 178 3.94 -0.75 17.58
CA ILE A 178 4.69 0.31 16.90
C ILE A 178 5.72 0.92 17.86
N LYS A 179 5.33 1.16 19.11
CA LYS A 179 6.26 1.59 20.16
C LYS A 179 7.46 0.63 20.26
N ASP A 180 7.20 -0.67 20.33
CA ASP A 180 8.25 -1.68 20.44
C ASP A 180 9.11 -1.76 19.16
N ASP A 181 8.51 -1.65 17.96
CA ASP A 181 9.23 -1.62 16.68
C ASP A 181 10.21 -0.43 16.60
N LEU A 182 9.82 0.74 17.11
CA LEU A 182 10.67 1.93 17.16
C LEU A 182 11.90 1.71 18.07
N ILE A 183 11.75 1.01 19.21
CA ILE A 183 12.87 0.67 20.10
C ILE A 183 13.90 -0.24 19.39
N ILE A 184 13.43 -1.21 18.63
CA ILE A 184 14.29 -2.17 17.92
C ILE A 184 15.08 -1.46 16.82
N ASN A 185 14.38 -0.68 15.99
CA ASN A 185 14.99 0.07 14.88
C ASN A 185 16.02 1.11 15.34
N LYS A 186 15.92 1.62 16.58
CA LYS A 186 16.92 2.50 17.19
C LYS A 186 18.29 1.85 17.39
N LYS A 187 18.35 0.51 17.54
CA LYS A 187 19.57 -0.20 18.00
C LYS A 187 20.10 -1.24 17.01
N ALA A 188 19.32 -1.62 16.01
CA ALA A 188 19.61 -2.77 15.16
C ALA A 188 19.92 -2.36 13.71
N LYS A 189 21.15 -2.60 13.23
CA LYS A 189 21.46 -2.79 11.80
C LYS A 189 20.95 -4.17 11.33
N VAL A 190 19.75 -4.58 11.73
CA VAL A 190 19.27 -5.94 11.46
C VAL A 190 18.43 -5.92 10.20
N ALA A 191 19.12 -6.07 9.07
CA ALA A 191 18.53 -6.24 7.75
C ALA A 191 18.27 -7.72 7.38
N LEU A 192 18.37 -8.67 8.32
CA LEU A 192 18.39 -10.11 7.98
C LEU A 192 17.45 -11.01 8.80
N LYS A 193 16.99 -10.61 9.99
CA LYS A 193 16.07 -11.39 10.85
C LYS A 193 15.01 -10.43 11.40
N GLY A 194 13.75 -10.56 10.98
CA GLY A 194 12.71 -9.55 11.25
C GLY A 194 12.54 -9.22 12.75
N ASN A 195 11.91 -8.07 13.05
CA ASN A 195 11.75 -7.55 14.42
C ASN A 195 11.21 -8.60 15.43
N TRP A 196 10.32 -9.49 14.98
CA TRP A 196 9.76 -10.55 15.81
C TRP A 196 10.78 -11.59 16.27
N GLU A 197 11.67 -12.03 15.39
CA GLU A 197 12.73 -13.00 15.72
C GLU A 197 13.69 -12.37 16.73
N TYR A 198 14.04 -11.09 16.53
CA TYR A 198 14.89 -10.36 17.47
C TYR A 198 14.27 -10.27 18.88
N ARG A 199 12.96 -9.99 18.99
CA ARG A 199 12.23 -9.99 20.27
C ARG A 199 12.31 -11.35 20.95
N LYS A 200 11.97 -12.41 20.21
CA LYS A 200 11.95 -13.78 20.71
C LYS A 200 13.34 -14.21 21.19
N ASP A 201 14.36 -14.02 20.37
CA ASP A 201 15.75 -14.36 20.69
C ASP A 201 16.22 -13.58 21.94
N SER A 202 15.88 -12.30 22.05
CA SER A 202 16.21 -11.48 23.23
C SER A 202 15.57 -12.01 24.51
N ILE A 203 14.31 -12.44 24.45
CA ILE A 203 13.59 -13.01 25.60
C ILE A 203 14.18 -14.36 25.98
N ILE A 204 14.36 -15.28 25.02
CA ILE A 204 14.94 -16.60 25.25
C ILE A 204 16.33 -16.48 25.89
N ASN A 205 17.17 -15.61 25.34
CA ASN A 205 18.50 -15.35 25.89
C ASN A 205 18.42 -14.83 27.33
N CYS A 206 17.52 -13.89 27.61
CA CYS A 206 17.31 -13.40 28.98
C CYS A 206 16.89 -14.54 29.92
N LEU A 207 15.88 -15.34 29.56
CA LEU A 207 15.38 -16.45 30.38
C LEU A 207 16.46 -17.49 30.67
N ASN A 208 17.25 -17.84 29.67
CA ASN A 208 18.38 -18.76 29.81
C ASN A 208 19.43 -18.24 30.80
N MET A 209 19.71 -16.93 30.77
CA MET A 209 20.70 -16.31 31.65
C MET A 209 20.21 -16.17 33.10
N ILE A 210 18.91 -15.95 33.32
CA ILE A 210 18.36 -15.74 34.66
C ILE A 210 17.89 -17.03 35.36
N SER A 211 17.64 -18.11 34.63
CA SER A 211 17.05 -19.35 35.18
C SER A 211 17.88 -19.95 36.32
N ASN A 212 19.20 -20.11 36.13
CA ASN A 212 20.08 -20.69 37.14
C ASN A 212 20.32 -19.77 38.35
N PRO A 213 20.62 -18.47 38.18
CA PRO A 213 20.68 -17.52 39.30
C PRO A 213 19.39 -17.51 40.13
N LEU A 214 18.22 -17.51 39.49
CA LEU A 214 16.96 -17.47 40.20
C LEU A 214 16.70 -18.74 41.03
N LYS A 215 17.06 -19.92 40.49
CA LYS A 215 17.02 -21.18 41.24
C LYS A 215 17.99 -21.21 42.44
N ARG A 216 19.10 -20.46 42.39
CA ARG A 216 20.01 -20.32 43.54
C ARG A 216 19.43 -19.40 44.60
N ILE A 217 18.85 -18.28 44.18
CA ILE A 217 18.11 -17.35 45.06
C ILE A 217 16.92 -18.05 45.73
N ASP A 218 16.19 -18.90 45.02
CA ASP A 218 15.08 -19.66 45.61
C ASP A 218 15.53 -20.56 46.77
N ARG A 219 16.70 -21.20 46.63
CA ARG A 219 17.30 -22.05 47.67
C ARG A 219 17.86 -21.25 48.85
N ASN A 220 18.41 -20.06 48.58
CA ASN A 220 19.03 -19.21 49.59
C ASN A 220 18.69 -17.73 49.33
N PRO A 221 17.46 -17.30 49.64
CA PRO A 221 17.01 -15.95 49.34
C PRO A 221 17.63 -14.93 50.26
N ALA A 222 17.83 -13.71 49.77
CA ALA A 222 18.12 -12.59 50.67
C ALA A 222 16.93 -12.34 51.60
N VAL A 223 17.22 -11.98 52.85
CA VAL A 223 16.22 -11.81 53.91
C VAL A 223 16.41 -10.48 54.63
N ASN A 224 15.30 -9.87 55.03
CA ASN A 224 15.28 -8.81 56.04
C ASN A 224 14.88 -9.39 57.40
N LEU A 225 15.49 -8.89 58.47
CA LEU A 225 15.14 -9.26 59.83
C LEU A 225 13.95 -8.43 60.30
N THR A 226 12.78 -9.06 60.44
CA THR A 226 11.59 -8.40 60.99
C THR A 226 11.46 -8.68 62.48
N PRO A 227 11.29 -7.65 63.32
CA PRO A 227 11.08 -7.84 64.75
C PRO A 227 9.66 -8.37 65.05
N GLU A 228 9.58 -9.51 65.72
CA GLU A 228 8.35 -10.13 66.20
C GLU A 228 8.36 -10.28 67.72
N TRP A 229 7.20 -10.10 68.35
CA TRP A 229 7.04 -10.37 69.77
C TRP A 229 6.66 -11.84 69.99
N LYS A 230 7.57 -12.64 70.55
CA LYS A 230 7.32 -14.05 70.90
C LYS A 230 7.51 -14.30 72.38
N LYS A 231 6.75 -15.26 72.92
CA LYS A 231 6.94 -15.76 74.28
C LYS A 231 8.04 -16.81 74.29
N VAL A 232 9.18 -16.44 74.83
CA VAL A 232 10.38 -17.30 74.86
C VAL A 232 10.76 -17.57 76.31
N ASN A 233 11.41 -18.69 76.55
CA ASN A 233 11.84 -19.07 77.89
C ASN A 233 12.79 -18.00 78.43
N TYR A 234 12.62 -17.56 79.68
CA TYR A 234 13.37 -16.41 80.20
C TYR A 234 14.89 -16.58 80.06
N LYS A 235 15.39 -17.81 80.29
CA LYS A 235 16.81 -18.18 80.19
C LYS A 235 17.39 -18.04 78.78
N SER A 236 16.56 -18.06 77.73
CA SER A 236 17.00 -17.95 76.34
C SER A 236 16.91 -16.53 75.79
N ILE A 237 16.49 -15.54 76.59
CA ILE A 237 16.39 -14.14 76.17
C ILE A 237 17.76 -13.47 76.32
N LYS A 238 18.46 -13.26 75.19
CA LYS A 238 19.80 -12.63 75.19
C LYS A 238 19.78 -11.13 75.51
N HIS A 239 18.76 -10.41 75.05
CA HIS A 239 18.58 -8.98 75.29
C HIS A 239 17.17 -8.71 75.83
N ILE A 240 17.10 -8.22 77.07
CA ILE A 240 15.84 -7.99 77.77
C ILE A 240 15.35 -6.56 77.47
N LYS A 241 14.13 -6.44 76.93
CA LYS A 241 13.47 -5.16 76.63
C LYS A 241 12.54 -4.74 77.78
N SER A 242 12.20 -3.45 77.85
CA SER A 242 11.33 -2.86 78.89
C SER A 242 10.00 -3.59 79.03
N LYS A 243 9.39 -3.99 77.91
CA LYS A 243 8.13 -4.76 77.88
C LYS A 243 8.26 -6.13 78.54
N THR A 244 9.39 -6.82 78.34
CA THR A 244 9.70 -8.12 78.98
C THR A 244 9.88 -7.96 80.48
N LEU A 245 10.51 -6.86 80.93
CA LEU A 245 10.68 -6.55 82.36
C LEU A 245 9.34 -6.26 83.04
N ILE A 246 8.48 -5.47 82.39
CA ILE A 246 7.14 -5.14 82.89
C ILE A 246 6.29 -6.41 83.01
N GLU A 247 6.26 -7.26 81.98
CA GLU A 247 5.49 -8.51 82.03
C GLU A 247 6.01 -9.46 83.14
N ARG A 248 7.31 -9.49 83.38
CA ARG A 248 7.91 -10.27 84.46
C ARG A 248 7.58 -9.73 85.84
N ALA A 249 7.56 -8.41 86.02
CA ALA A 249 7.18 -7.78 87.28
C ALA A 249 5.72 -8.07 87.64
N ILE A 250 4.82 -8.10 86.64
CA ILE A 250 3.40 -8.39 86.83
C ILE A 250 3.14 -9.89 87.02
N LEU A 251 3.89 -10.78 86.35
CA LEU A 251 3.68 -12.23 86.36
C LEU A 251 4.98 -13.02 86.60
N PRO A 252 5.57 -12.94 87.82
CA PRO A 252 6.89 -13.50 88.10
C PRO A 252 6.95 -15.04 88.10
N SER A 253 5.81 -15.73 88.21
CA SER A 253 5.73 -17.20 88.23
C SER A 253 5.73 -17.86 86.83
N LYS A 254 5.70 -17.08 85.74
CA LYS A 254 5.73 -17.63 84.36
C LYS A 254 7.15 -17.92 83.90
N ASN A 255 7.38 -19.06 83.25
CA ASN A 255 8.70 -19.41 82.70
C ASN A 255 8.96 -18.86 81.29
N LYS A 256 7.95 -18.28 80.64
CA LYS A 256 8.06 -17.67 79.30
C LYS A 256 7.57 -16.22 79.35
N TYR A 257 8.35 -15.31 78.77
CA TYR A 257 8.04 -13.89 78.69
C TYR A 257 8.13 -13.39 77.26
N THR A 258 7.35 -12.37 76.94
CA THR A 258 7.32 -11.76 75.62
C THR A 258 8.59 -10.95 75.42
N THR A 259 9.40 -11.34 74.43
CA THR A 259 10.56 -10.56 73.99
C THR A 259 10.52 -10.37 72.48
N GLN A 260 11.29 -9.40 72.00
CA GLN A 260 11.44 -9.09 70.59
C GLN A 260 12.49 -10.04 69.99
N THR A 261 12.04 -10.99 69.19
CA THR A 261 12.90 -11.88 68.39
C THR A 261 12.87 -11.41 66.94
N HIS A 262 13.94 -11.61 66.19
CA HIS A 262 13.94 -11.33 64.76
C HIS A 262 13.63 -12.63 64.00
N SER A 263 12.63 -12.58 63.13
CA SER A 263 12.38 -13.60 62.12
C SER A 263 12.96 -13.15 60.79
N GLU A 264 13.49 -14.09 60.02
CA GLU A 264 13.87 -13.84 58.64
C GLU A 264 12.62 -13.68 57.78
N ASN A 265 12.57 -12.61 57.00
CA ASN A 265 11.50 -12.34 56.06
C ASN A 265 12.07 -12.17 54.66
N VAL A 266 11.66 -13.06 53.76
CA VAL A 266 12.04 -13.06 52.34
C VAL A 266 11.26 -12.04 51.50
N ASP A 267 10.22 -11.42 52.06
CA ASP A 267 9.35 -10.43 51.42
C ASP A 267 10.03 -9.04 51.32
N ILE A 268 11.19 -9.02 50.67
CA ILE A 268 12.03 -7.82 50.42
C ILE A 268 11.75 -7.23 49.03
N TYR A 269 12.17 -5.99 48.80
CA TYR A 269 11.93 -5.27 47.55
C TYR A 269 12.43 -6.04 46.31
N GLU A 270 13.63 -6.62 46.39
CA GLU A 270 14.30 -7.32 45.29
C GLU A 270 13.49 -8.53 44.82
N ASN A 271 13.03 -9.35 45.76
CA ASN A 271 12.20 -10.52 45.43
C ASN A 271 10.85 -10.09 44.86
N ARG A 272 10.25 -9.02 45.41
CA ARG A 272 8.98 -8.46 44.91
C ARG A 272 9.10 -7.92 43.49
N ILE A 273 10.17 -7.18 43.19
CA ILE A 273 10.38 -6.58 41.86
C ILE A 273 10.75 -7.64 40.82
N ILE A 274 11.51 -8.69 41.18
CA ILE A 274 11.77 -9.81 40.27
C ILE A 274 10.46 -10.54 39.94
N LYS A 275 9.63 -10.84 40.94
CA LYS A 275 8.31 -11.45 40.76
C LYS A 275 7.46 -10.61 39.81
N TYR A 276 7.34 -9.31 40.11
CA TYR A 276 6.60 -8.36 39.29
C TYR A 276 7.11 -8.32 37.85
N ALA A 277 8.43 -8.21 37.64
CA ALA A 277 9.04 -8.19 36.31
C ALA A 277 8.72 -9.47 35.51
N LEU A 278 8.83 -10.66 36.12
CA LEU A 278 8.49 -11.92 35.46
C LEU A 278 6.99 -12.00 35.12
N SER A 279 6.10 -11.56 36.02
CA SER A 279 4.66 -11.49 35.75
C SER A 279 4.34 -10.55 34.60
N ARG A 280 4.98 -9.38 34.55
CA ARG A 280 4.83 -8.42 33.44
C ARG A 280 5.37 -8.95 32.12
N LEU A 281 6.51 -9.65 32.16
CA LEU A 281 7.07 -10.29 30.99
C LEU A 281 6.13 -11.38 30.44
N ARG A 282 5.51 -12.18 31.31
CA ARG A 282 4.48 -13.15 30.92
C ARG A 282 3.31 -12.48 30.21
N ASP A 283 2.75 -11.42 30.80
CA ASP A 283 1.62 -10.71 30.22
C ASP A 283 1.99 -10.11 28.85
N LYS A 284 3.23 -9.60 28.70
CA LYS A 284 3.78 -9.14 27.42
C LYS A 284 3.90 -10.26 26.39
N ILE A 285 4.29 -11.47 26.80
CA ILE A 285 4.35 -12.64 25.90
C ILE A 285 2.97 -13.06 25.44
N VAL A 286 1.97 -13.11 26.33
CA VAL A 286 0.58 -13.41 25.94
C VAL A 286 0.09 -12.39 24.91
N TYR A 287 0.41 -11.11 25.12
CA TYR A 287 0.14 -10.06 24.14
C TYR A 287 0.86 -10.30 22.81
N TYR A 288 2.15 -10.63 22.82
CA TYR A 288 2.91 -10.94 21.59
C TYR A 288 2.36 -12.16 20.86
N THR A 289 2.01 -13.24 21.54
CA THR A 289 1.37 -14.42 20.93
C THR A 289 0.12 -14.02 20.16
N LYS A 290 -0.75 -13.21 20.79
CA LYS A 290 -1.99 -12.73 20.15
C LYS A 290 -1.72 -11.79 18.97
N ALA A 291 -0.75 -10.88 19.09
CA ALA A 291 -0.35 -10.00 18.00
C ALA A 291 0.21 -10.81 16.81
N TYR A 292 0.97 -11.85 17.09
CA TYR A 292 1.56 -12.75 16.10
C TYR A 292 0.50 -13.58 15.35
N GLU A 293 -0.51 -14.08 16.07
CA GLU A 293 -1.68 -14.74 15.47
C GLU A 293 -2.47 -13.77 14.57
N ASN A 294 -2.62 -12.51 14.98
CA ASN A 294 -3.27 -11.50 14.15
C ASN A 294 -2.49 -11.21 12.85
N GLU A 295 -1.16 -11.18 12.89
CA GLU A 295 -0.31 -11.08 11.69
C GLU A 295 -0.53 -12.28 10.74
N ALA A 296 -0.63 -13.50 11.28
CA ALA A 296 -0.93 -14.69 10.47
C ALA A 296 -2.29 -14.57 9.76
N ILE A 297 -3.32 -14.13 10.49
CA ILE A 297 -4.66 -13.86 9.93
C ILE A 297 -4.59 -12.77 8.86
N GLN A 298 -3.78 -11.73 9.07
CA GLN A 298 -3.61 -10.66 8.10
C GLN A 298 -2.99 -11.17 6.79
N ARG A 299 -1.93 -11.98 6.88
CA ARG A 299 -1.32 -12.62 5.71
C ARG A 299 -2.28 -13.59 5.02
N GLU A 300 -3.13 -14.28 5.76
CA GLU A 300 -4.18 -15.12 5.20
C GLU A 300 -5.23 -14.30 4.41
N LYS A 301 -5.61 -13.12 4.91
CA LYS A 301 -6.47 -12.20 4.14
C LYS A 301 -5.81 -11.73 2.85
N GLU A 302 -4.52 -11.39 2.88
CA GLU A 302 -3.75 -11.05 1.67
C GLU A 302 -3.75 -12.21 0.65
N ILE A 303 -3.52 -13.44 1.13
CA ILE A 303 -3.58 -14.65 0.32
C ILE A 303 -4.98 -14.83 -0.30
N ASN A 304 -6.04 -14.67 0.49
CA ASN A 304 -7.41 -14.80 0.01
C ASN A 304 -7.78 -13.70 -0.99
N GLN A 305 -7.23 -12.49 -0.86
CA GLN A 305 -7.40 -11.45 -1.87
C GLN A 305 -6.70 -11.82 -3.18
N ILE A 306 -5.49 -12.39 -3.12
CA ILE A 306 -4.79 -12.89 -4.31
C ILE A 306 -5.64 -13.98 -4.97
N LYS A 307 -6.13 -14.95 -4.20
CA LYS A 307 -7.04 -16.00 -4.69
C LYS A 307 -8.31 -15.42 -5.31
N LYS A 308 -8.99 -14.49 -4.65
CA LYS A 308 -10.20 -13.86 -5.17
C LYS A 308 -9.96 -13.17 -6.51
N VAL A 309 -8.82 -12.49 -6.67
CA VAL A 309 -8.42 -11.87 -7.95
C VAL A 309 -8.16 -12.92 -9.03
N ILE A 310 -7.64 -14.09 -8.67
CA ILE A 310 -7.42 -15.20 -9.60
C ILE A 310 -8.76 -15.86 -9.98
N GLU A 311 -9.57 -16.23 -8.98
CA GLU A 311 -10.84 -16.93 -9.14
C GLU A 311 -11.85 -16.12 -9.93
N SER A 312 -12.01 -14.82 -9.61
CA SER A 312 -12.95 -13.94 -10.30
C SER A 312 -12.60 -13.75 -11.78
N LYS A 313 -11.34 -13.97 -12.17
CA LYS A 313 -10.83 -13.69 -13.52
C LYS A 313 -10.73 -14.93 -14.40
N TYR A 314 -10.30 -16.05 -13.85
CA TYR A 314 -10.07 -17.26 -14.63
C TYR A 314 -11.09 -18.37 -14.38
N ASN A 315 -11.87 -18.29 -13.28
CA ASN A 315 -12.85 -19.30 -12.88
C ASN A 315 -12.29 -20.75 -12.87
N ARG A 316 -10.97 -20.89 -12.68
CA ARG A 316 -10.19 -22.13 -12.75
C ARG A 316 -9.00 -22.05 -11.80
N ASN A 317 -8.44 -23.21 -11.44
CA ASN A 317 -7.20 -23.29 -10.68
C ASN A 317 -6.02 -22.70 -11.48
N ILE A 318 -5.12 -21.96 -10.82
CA ILE A 318 -4.04 -21.22 -11.49
C ILE A 318 -2.90 -22.11 -11.97
N GLU A 319 -2.63 -23.21 -11.26
CA GLU A 319 -1.63 -24.20 -11.65
C GLU A 319 -2.03 -24.91 -12.96
N ASP A 320 -3.33 -25.21 -13.13
CA ASP A 320 -3.87 -25.77 -14.38
C ASP A 320 -3.66 -24.82 -15.57
N ILE A 321 -3.90 -23.52 -15.36
CA ILE A 321 -3.72 -22.48 -16.37
C ILE A 321 -2.24 -22.36 -16.73
N LEU A 322 -1.35 -22.39 -15.74
CA LEU A 322 0.09 -22.35 -15.99
C LEU A 322 0.53 -23.56 -16.84
N GLN A 323 0.02 -24.74 -16.54
CA GLN A 323 0.35 -25.95 -17.27
C GLN A 323 -0.16 -25.89 -18.72
N GLU A 324 -1.39 -25.42 -18.93
CA GLU A 324 -1.96 -25.18 -20.26
C GLU A 324 -1.11 -24.18 -21.06
N LEU A 325 -0.72 -23.06 -20.44
CA LEU A 325 0.13 -22.04 -21.06
C LEU A 325 1.52 -22.60 -21.42
N LYS A 326 2.13 -23.42 -20.56
CA LYS A 326 3.41 -24.09 -20.85
C LYS A 326 3.32 -24.97 -22.10
N VAL A 327 2.27 -25.80 -22.19
CA VAL A 327 2.03 -26.67 -23.34
C VAL A 327 1.82 -25.85 -24.62
N ARG A 328 0.94 -24.85 -24.59
CA ARG A 328 0.65 -24.00 -25.75
C ARG A 328 1.87 -23.20 -26.22
N THR A 329 2.65 -22.67 -25.28
CA THR A 329 3.89 -21.93 -25.58
C THR A 329 4.90 -22.85 -26.26
N SER A 330 5.10 -24.06 -25.75
CA SER A 330 6.01 -25.06 -26.35
C SER A 330 5.56 -25.52 -27.75
N LEU A 331 4.25 -25.69 -27.97
CA LEU A 331 3.70 -26.03 -29.29
C LEU A 331 3.98 -24.92 -30.32
N HIS A 332 3.73 -23.65 -29.96
CA HIS A 332 4.02 -22.52 -30.85
C HIS A 332 5.51 -22.38 -31.13
N GLU A 333 6.36 -22.54 -30.11
CA GLU A 333 7.82 -22.51 -30.27
C GLU A 333 8.31 -23.58 -31.25
N THR A 334 7.78 -24.81 -31.12
CA THR A 334 8.12 -25.92 -32.01
C THR A 334 7.71 -25.63 -33.45
N GLU A 335 6.50 -25.10 -33.66
CA GLU A 335 6.01 -24.75 -35.01
C GLU A 335 6.75 -23.56 -35.62
N ILE A 336 7.11 -22.54 -34.82
CA ILE A 336 7.95 -21.42 -35.25
C ILE A 336 9.30 -21.97 -35.70
N ASN A 337 9.98 -22.77 -34.86
CA ASN A 337 11.27 -23.38 -35.18
C ASN A 337 11.18 -24.26 -36.43
N ARG A 338 10.09 -25.03 -36.61
CA ARG A 338 9.87 -25.85 -37.80
C ARG A 338 9.81 -24.99 -39.06
N ARG A 339 9.08 -23.87 -39.03
CA ARG A 339 8.95 -22.95 -40.17
C ARG A 339 10.24 -22.19 -40.44
N GLU A 340 10.89 -21.67 -39.41
CA GLU A 340 12.20 -21.01 -39.55
C GLU A 340 13.24 -21.95 -40.14
N ASN A 341 13.23 -23.24 -39.76
CA ASN A 341 14.10 -24.24 -40.38
C ASN A 341 13.82 -24.47 -41.88
N ILE A 342 12.56 -24.37 -42.33
CA ILE A 342 12.24 -24.42 -43.77
C ILE A 342 12.91 -23.26 -44.50
N TYR A 343 12.76 -22.04 -43.97
CA TYR A 343 13.38 -20.84 -44.56
C TYR A 343 14.90 -20.87 -44.46
N LEU A 344 15.45 -21.37 -43.36
CA LEU A 344 16.89 -21.57 -43.17
C LEU A 344 17.46 -22.51 -44.24
N ASN A 345 16.78 -23.62 -44.53
CA ASN A 345 17.18 -24.56 -45.57
C ASN A 345 17.12 -23.92 -46.98
N GLN A 346 16.09 -23.11 -47.25
CA GLN A 346 15.98 -22.36 -48.52
C GLN A 346 17.09 -21.30 -48.65
N ILE A 347 17.35 -20.53 -47.61
CA ILE A 347 18.43 -19.53 -47.55
C ILE A 347 19.78 -20.19 -47.79
N ASN A 348 20.07 -21.31 -47.10
CA ASN A 348 21.29 -22.08 -47.32
C ASN A 348 21.40 -22.59 -48.77
N SER A 349 20.30 -23.08 -49.35
CA SER A 349 20.26 -23.50 -50.76
C SER A 349 20.62 -22.35 -51.71
N ILE A 350 20.06 -21.15 -51.49
CA ILE A 350 20.37 -19.95 -52.29
C ILE A 350 21.85 -19.57 -52.15
N MET A 351 22.41 -19.60 -50.93
CA MET A 351 23.83 -19.31 -50.71
C MET A 351 24.78 -20.22 -51.51
N HIS A 352 24.35 -21.43 -51.86
CA HIS A 352 25.14 -22.38 -52.64
C HIS A 352 24.87 -22.31 -54.16
N ASN A 353 23.78 -21.67 -54.58
CA ASN A 353 23.35 -21.61 -55.98
C ASN A 353 23.55 -20.20 -56.57
N ASN A 354 24.61 -20.01 -57.36
CA ASN A 354 24.81 -18.77 -58.11
C ASN A 354 23.94 -18.78 -59.38
N VAL A 355 22.72 -18.28 -59.29
CA VAL A 355 21.86 -18.00 -60.45
C VAL A 355 21.99 -16.53 -60.83
N ASN A 356 22.38 -16.25 -62.07
CA ASN A 356 22.37 -14.90 -62.62
C ASN A 356 20.92 -14.54 -63.02
N THR A 357 20.33 -13.58 -62.33
CA THR A 357 19.08 -12.92 -62.74
C THR A 357 19.36 -11.98 -63.91
N VAL A 358 18.50 -12.00 -64.94
CA VAL A 358 18.73 -11.24 -66.18
C VAL A 358 18.01 -9.89 -66.10
N GLY A 359 18.75 -8.85 -65.73
CA GLY A 359 18.34 -7.46 -66.00
C GLY A 359 18.87 -6.99 -67.36
N ASN A 360 18.10 -6.20 -68.08
CA ASN A 360 18.45 -5.73 -69.43
C ASN A 360 19.00 -4.29 -69.47
N ILE A 361 18.98 -3.56 -68.34
CA ILE A 361 19.52 -2.20 -68.22
C ILE A 361 20.30 -2.01 -66.92
N ASN A 362 21.34 -1.18 -66.93
CA ASN A 362 21.94 -0.66 -65.69
C ASN A 362 21.33 0.70 -65.39
N ILE A 363 20.99 0.95 -64.13
CA ILE A 363 20.36 2.19 -63.67
C ILE A 363 21.19 2.84 -62.56
N TYR A 364 21.21 4.17 -62.57
CA TYR A 364 21.82 5.02 -61.56
C TYR A 364 20.82 6.12 -61.20
N PHE A 365 20.28 6.05 -59.99
CA PHE A 365 19.14 6.88 -59.59
C PHE A 365 19.13 7.23 -58.11
N ASP A 366 18.46 8.32 -57.78
CA ASP A 366 18.30 8.82 -56.41
C ASP A 366 16.89 8.56 -55.88
N ILE A 367 16.80 8.01 -54.68
CA ILE A 367 15.56 7.84 -53.91
C ILE A 367 15.62 8.72 -52.66
N TYR A 368 14.50 9.32 -52.31
CA TYR A 368 14.37 10.21 -51.15
C TYR A 368 13.48 9.56 -50.11
N LYS A 369 14.00 9.45 -48.88
CA LYS A 369 13.29 8.95 -47.70
C LYS A 369 12.57 10.12 -47.02
N GLU A 370 11.24 10.18 -47.17
CA GLU A 370 10.38 11.23 -46.57
C GLU A 370 9.72 10.79 -45.25
N ALA A 371 9.73 9.49 -44.93
CA ALA A 371 9.21 8.95 -43.66
C ALA A 371 9.96 7.69 -43.22
N VAL A 372 9.75 7.27 -41.97
CA VAL A 372 10.30 6.02 -41.42
C VAL A 372 9.67 4.83 -42.18
N ILE A 373 10.51 3.90 -42.62
CA ILE A 373 10.11 2.63 -43.22
C ILE A 373 10.10 1.60 -42.10
N ASN A 374 8.92 1.05 -41.81
CA ASN A 374 8.76 0.01 -40.80
C ASN A 374 8.68 -1.37 -41.45
N ASN A 375 8.63 -2.43 -40.63
CA ASN A 375 8.59 -3.80 -41.13
C ASN A 375 7.37 -4.10 -42.02
N ASN A 376 6.26 -3.36 -41.88
CA ASN A 376 5.07 -3.55 -42.73
C ASN A 376 5.29 -3.05 -44.17
N ASN A 377 6.32 -2.23 -44.40
CA ASN A 377 6.71 -1.78 -45.72
C ASN A 377 7.58 -2.81 -46.46
N ILE A 378 8.07 -3.85 -45.79
CA ILE A 378 9.09 -4.76 -46.31
C ILE A 378 8.53 -6.17 -46.38
N ASN A 379 8.51 -6.75 -47.57
CA ASN A 379 8.11 -8.14 -47.78
C ASN A 379 9.28 -8.92 -48.40
N LEU A 380 9.67 -10.03 -47.79
CA LEU A 380 10.68 -10.94 -48.33
C LEU A 380 10.05 -12.26 -48.76
N GLU A 381 10.18 -12.60 -50.03
CA GLU A 381 9.78 -13.89 -50.61
C GLU A 381 11.04 -14.71 -50.88
N ILE A 382 11.11 -15.93 -50.34
CA ILE A 382 12.26 -16.83 -50.54
C ILE A 382 11.85 -17.90 -51.55
N GLY A 383 12.45 -17.84 -52.74
CA GLY A 383 12.28 -18.84 -53.80
C GLY A 383 13.26 -20.01 -53.66
N SER A 384 13.28 -20.90 -54.66
CA SER A 384 14.22 -22.03 -54.70
C SER A 384 15.67 -21.62 -54.97
N ASN A 385 15.87 -20.55 -55.74
CA ASN A 385 17.19 -20.12 -56.23
C ASN A 385 17.44 -18.61 -56.11
N THR A 386 16.40 -17.82 -55.86
CA THR A 386 16.47 -16.36 -55.70
C THR A 386 15.65 -15.95 -54.49
N CYS A 387 15.99 -14.80 -53.93
CA CYS A 387 15.18 -14.16 -52.91
C CYS A 387 14.72 -12.80 -53.43
N LYS A 388 13.44 -12.51 -53.20
CA LYS A 388 12.75 -11.33 -53.70
C LYS A 388 12.33 -10.44 -52.54
N LEU A 389 12.96 -9.29 -52.43
CA LEU A 389 12.66 -8.24 -51.47
C LEU A 389 11.76 -7.19 -52.12
N ILE A 390 10.66 -6.83 -51.47
CA ILE A 390 9.74 -5.78 -51.91
C ILE A 390 9.66 -4.73 -50.82
N ILE A 391 10.06 -3.49 -51.13
CA ILE A 391 9.92 -2.33 -50.25
C ILE A 391 8.83 -1.43 -50.81
N ASN A 392 7.68 -1.41 -50.12
CA ASN A 392 6.48 -0.70 -50.50
C ASN A 392 6.36 0.66 -49.82
N SER A 393 6.14 1.70 -50.62
CA SER A 393 5.73 3.02 -50.14
C SER A 393 4.21 3.03 -49.88
N ILE A 394 3.79 2.53 -48.72
CA ILE A 394 2.37 2.49 -48.30
C ILE A 394 1.99 3.86 -47.73
N LYS A 395 0.75 4.29 -48.01
CA LYS A 395 0.20 5.57 -47.57
C LYS A 395 0.01 5.58 -46.05
N ASN A 396 0.75 6.40 -45.31
CA ASN A 396 0.48 6.66 -43.89
C ASN A 396 -0.79 7.52 -43.71
N SER A 397 -1.33 7.60 -42.49
CA SER A 397 -2.51 8.40 -42.11
C SER A 397 -2.46 9.84 -42.62
N ASP A 398 -1.25 10.41 -42.72
CA ASP A 398 -1.01 11.81 -43.11
C ASP A 398 -0.73 12.01 -44.61
N LYS A 399 -0.96 10.98 -45.46
CA LYS A 399 -0.73 11.03 -46.93
C LYS A 399 0.74 11.21 -47.35
N ILE A 400 1.70 10.95 -46.46
CA ILE A 400 3.13 10.94 -46.78
C ILE A 400 3.54 9.53 -47.26
N TYR A 401 4.34 9.48 -48.32
CA TYR A 401 4.87 8.26 -48.93
C TYR A 401 6.34 8.10 -48.49
N PRO A 402 6.72 6.97 -47.86
CA PRO A 402 8.08 6.81 -47.31
C PRO A 402 9.20 6.94 -48.33
N LEU A 403 8.98 6.50 -49.58
CA LEU A 403 9.94 6.57 -50.68
C LEU A 403 9.40 7.37 -51.87
N ASN A 404 10.19 8.33 -52.33
CA ASN A 404 9.90 9.25 -53.44
C ASN A 404 11.10 9.34 -54.41
N LEU A 405 10.84 9.60 -55.69
CA LEU A 405 11.83 9.95 -56.71
C LEU A 405 11.64 11.43 -57.07
N HIS A 406 12.49 12.33 -56.56
CA HIS A 406 12.40 13.76 -56.87
C HIS A 406 12.66 14.06 -58.34
N ARG A 407 12.27 15.26 -58.78
CA ARG A 407 12.44 15.67 -60.19
C ARG A 407 13.94 15.82 -60.45
N GLY A 408 14.49 14.96 -61.30
CA GLY A 408 15.92 14.88 -61.54
C GLY A 408 16.23 14.17 -62.86
N SER A 409 17.50 14.22 -63.25
CA SER A 409 18.02 13.46 -64.39
C SER A 409 18.54 12.12 -63.88
N TYR A 410 17.89 11.05 -64.30
CA TYR A 410 18.19 9.67 -63.94
C TYR A 410 18.98 9.02 -65.06
N LYS A 411 20.04 8.28 -64.72
CA LYS A 411 20.91 7.67 -65.74
C LYS A 411 20.58 6.21 -65.91
N TYR A 412 20.45 5.77 -67.15
CA TYR A 412 20.32 4.35 -67.47
C TYR A 412 21.17 3.98 -68.69
N MET A 413 21.64 2.73 -68.75
CA MET A 413 22.50 2.24 -69.82
C MET A 413 21.85 1.06 -70.54
N THR A 414 21.61 1.23 -71.85
CA THR A 414 21.24 0.16 -72.79
C THR A 414 22.35 0.03 -73.82
N SER A 415 22.81 -1.20 -74.11
CA SER A 415 23.83 -1.44 -75.16
C SER A 415 25.06 -0.50 -75.09
N ASN A 416 25.66 -0.36 -73.89
CA ASN A 416 26.92 0.35 -73.59
C ASN A 416 26.95 1.90 -73.65
N MET A 417 25.80 2.60 -73.75
CA MET A 417 25.75 4.06 -73.63
C MET A 417 24.81 4.51 -72.50
N TRP A 418 25.30 5.39 -71.62
CA TRP A 418 24.46 6.06 -70.62
C TRP A 418 23.55 7.10 -71.29
N ARG A 419 22.28 7.08 -70.92
CA ARG A 419 21.24 8.02 -71.33
C ARG A 419 20.63 8.66 -70.09
N ASP A 420 20.23 9.92 -70.22
CA ASP A 420 19.51 10.65 -69.20
C ASP A 420 18.00 10.50 -69.46
N ALA A 421 17.26 10.02 -68.46
CA ALA A 421 15.81 9.93 -68.43
C ALA A 421 15.29 10.93 -67.38
N GLN A 422 14.25 11.69 -67.72
CA GLN A 422 13.64 12.64 -66.80
C GLN A 422 12.27 12.15 -66.38
N PHE A 423 12.19 11.63 -65.16
CA PHE A 423 10.92 11.26 -64.56
C PHE A 423 10.86 11.62 -63.08
N HIS A 424 9.67 11.59 -62.51
CA HIS A 424 9.43 11.92 -61.11
C HIS A 424 8.32 11.01 -60.56
N ALA A 425 8.44 10.61 -59.30
CA ALA A 425 7.48 9.71 -58.66
C ALA A 425 7.19 10.10 -57.22
N ARG A 426 5.91 10.35 -56.90
CA ARG A 426 5.48 10.53 -55.51
C ARG A 426 5.44 9.21 -54.74
N VAL A 427 5.41 8.08 -55.46
CA VAL A 427 5.38 6.73 -54.90
C VAL A 427 6.36 5.84 -55.63
N ALA A 428 7.35 5.29 -54.93
CA ALA A 428 8.26 4.28 -55.45
C ALA A 428 8.15 2.98 -54.65
N THR A 429 7.96 1.86 -55.35
CA THR A 429 8.19 0.51 -54.84
C THR A 429 9.51 0.00 -55.41
N ILE A 430 10.36 -0.57 -54.56
CA ILE A 430 11.60 -1.22 -54.99
C ILE A 430 11.42 -2.72 -54.82
N GLU A 431 11.66 -3.47 -55.89
CA GLU A 431 11.64 -4.93 -55.91
C GLU A 431 13.05 -5.41 -56.27
N LEU A 432 13.76 -6.05 -55.35
CA LEU A 432 15.08 -6.65 -55.58
C LEU A 432 14.95 -8.17 -55.61
N GLU A 433 15.14 -8.79 -56.77
CA GLU A 433 15.20 -10.24 -56.93
C GLU A 433 16.63 -10.67 -57.30
N THR A 434 17.31 -11.35 -56.38
CA THR A 434 18.73 -11.70 -56.51
C THR A 434 19.05 -13.03 -55.81
N SER A 435 20.11 -13.70 -56.25
CA SER A 435 20.69 -14.86 -55.54
C SER A 435 21.72 -14.42 -54.48
N SER A 436 22.15 -13.15 -54.52
CA SER A 436 23.11 -12.59 -53.56
C SER A 436 22.39 -12.02 -52.35
N LEU A 437 22.35 -12.79 -51.26
CA LEU A 437 21.67 -12.38 -50.03
C LEU A 437 22.28 -11.12 -49.36
N ASN A 438 23.57 -10.85 -49.62
CA ASN A 438 24.23 -9.63 -49.17
C ASN A 438 23.61 -8.37 -49.80
N GLU A 439 23.15 -8.46 -51.06
CA GLU A 439 22.49 -7.34 -51.74
C GLU A 439 21.15 -6.99 -51.08
N ILE A 440 20.41 -8.01 -50.63
CA ILE A 440 19.13 -7.85 -49.93
C ILE A 440 19.33 -7.14 -48.59
N ILE A 441 20.27 -7.61 -47.78
CA ILE A 441 20.52 -7.04 -46.46
C ILE A 441 21.07 -5.63 -46.57
N TYR A 442 22.00 -5.41 -47.49
CA TYR A 442 22.56 -4.08 -47.70
C TYR A 442 21.49 -3.07 -48.13
N LEU A 443 20.54 -3.49 -48.97
CA LEU A 443 19.40 -2.65 -49.34
C LEU A 443 18.49 -2.35 -48.15
N ILE A 444 18.18 -3.36 -47.32
CA ILE A 444 17.36 -3.18 -46.11
C ILE A 444 18.04 -2.21 -45.14
N GLU A 445 19.32 -2.41 -44.81
CA GLU A 445 20.06 -1.56 -43.88
C GLU A 445 20.07 -0.11 -44.35
N LYS A 446 20.49 0.15 -45.59
CA LYS A 446 20.61 1.52 -46.12
C LYS A 446 19.29 2.25 -46.29
N ILE A 447 18.19 1.52 -46.49
CA ILE A 447 16.86 2.12 -46.58
C ILE A 447 16.22 2.27 -45.18
N CYS A 448 16.50 1.36 -44.24
CA CYS A 448 15.90 1.34 -42.91
C CYS A 448 16.68 2.12 -41.83
N GLU A 449 17.96 2.46 -42.06
CA GLU A 449 18.80 3.27 -41.14
C GLU A 449 18.01 4.45 -40.56
N SER A 450 17.98 4.52 -39.22
CA SER A 450 17.06 5.33 -38.42
C SER A 450 17.71 6.64 -37.96
N ASP A 451 18.12 7.50 -38.89
CA ASP A 451 18.56 8.85 -38.53
C ASP A 451 17.34 9.77 -38.41
N TYR A 452 16.86 9.94 -37.18
CA TYR A 452 15.78 10.85 -36.83
C TYR A 452 16.13 12.33 -37.07
N GLU A 453 17.41 12.68 -37.16
CA GLU A 453 17.88 14.07 -37.23
C GLU A 453 17.92 14.65 -38.66
N LEU A 454 17.72 13.84 -39.70
CA LEU A 454 17.80 14.28 -41.11
C LEU A 454 16.61 13.75 -41.93
N MET A 455 15.44 14.38 -41.78
CA MET A 455 14.37 14.18 -42.77
C MET A 455 14.84 14.74 -44.13
N GLN A 456 14.74 13.92 -45.19
CA GLN A 456 15.30 14.06 -46.55
C GLN A 456 16.68 13.41 -46.79
N ASN A 457 16.92 12.20 -46.29
CA ASN A 457 18.07 11.40 -46.71
C ASN A 457 17.91 10.96 -48.18
N LYS A 458 18.77 11.52 -49.04
CA LYS A 458 18.97 11.11 -50.43
C LYS A 458 19.79 9.82 -50.46
N ILE A 459 19.26 8.79 -51.13
CA ILE A 459 19.89 7.48 -51.30
C ILE A 459 20.15 7.27 -52.79
N THR A 460 21.42 7.26 -53.19
CA THR A 460 21.84 7.04 -54.58
C THR A 460 22.10 5.55 -54.81
N ILE A 461 21.41 4.94 -55.77
CA ILE A 461 21.48 3.50 -56.07
C ILE A 461 22.06 3.28 -57.46
N LEU A 462 23.10 2.44 -57.55
CA LEU A 462 23.60 1.88 -58.80
C LEU A 462 23.24 0.39 -58.84
N ALA A 463 22.46 -0.01 -59.84
CA ALA A 463 21.89 -1.35 -59.91
C ALA A 463 21.65 -1.81 -61.35
N GLN A 464 21.43 -3.11 -61.54
CA GLN A 464 20.90 -3.68 -62.78
C GLN A 464 19.40 -3.88 -62.61
N ALA A 465 18.59 -3.45 -63.57
CA ALA A 465 17.14 -3.49 -63.49
C ALA A 465 16.50 -4.06 -64.76
N GLN A 466 15.21 -4.37 -64.66
CA GLN A 466 14.37 -4.74 -65.78
C GLN A 466 13.67 -3.50 -66.36
N SER A 467 13.90 -3.21 -67.64
CA SER A 467 13.15 -2.21 -68.40
C SER A 467 11.71 -2.68 -68.56
N VAL A 468 10.76 -1.83 -68.18
CA VAL A 468 9.32 -2.11 -68.24
C VAL A 468 8.65 -1.37 -69.40
N SER A 469 9.34 -0.39 -69.96
CA SER A 469 8.88 0.43 -71.09
C SER A 469 9.90 0.44 -72.22
N ASN A 470 9.41 0.67 -73.44
CA ASN A 470 10.23 0.98 -74.61
C ASN A 470 10.47 2.49 -74.78
N ASP A 471 9.85 3.32 -73.92
CA ASP A 471 10.06 4.76 -73.87
C ASP A 471 11.48 5.05 -73.33
N SER A 472 12.29 5.75 -74.14
CA SER A 472 13.65 6.10 -73.75
C SER A 472 13.69 7.16 -72.65
N ASP A 473 12.65 7.97 -72.48
CA ASP A 473 12.60 8.99 -71.44
C ASP A 473 12.01 8.46 -70.12
N ASP A 474 11.44 7.25 -70.15
CA ASP A 474 10.88 6.54 -68.99
C ASP A 474 11.07 5.00 -69.14
N PRO A 475 12.31 4.49 -69.01
CA PRO A 475 12.59 3.05 -69.18
C PRO A 475 11.98 2.17 -68.08
N LEU A 476 11.61 2.76 -66.93
CA LEU A 476 11.03 2.06 -65.78
C LEU A 476 9.49 2.00 -65.82
N GLY A 477 8.84 2.71 -66.75
CA GLY A 477 7.42 2.56 -67.08
C GLY A 477 6.46 2.97 -65.95
N GLY A 478 6.58 4.20 -65.44
CA GLY A 478 5.77 4.68 -64.33
C GLY A 478 4.27 4.84 -64.67
N ASN A 479 3.39 4.33 -63.81
CA ASN A 479 1.94 4.48 -63.97
C ASN A 479 1.47 5.86 -63.49
N ILE A 480 0.56 6.50 -64.23
CA ILE A 480 -0.04 7.78 -63.81
C ILE A 480 -0.84 7.57 -62.51
N LEU A 481 -0.55 8.40 -61.51
CA LEU A 481 -1.27 8.41 -60.24
C LEU A 481 -2.50 9.33 -60.34
N THR A 482 -3.67 8.73 -60.54
CA THR A 482 -4.92 9.47 -60.70
C THR A 482 -5.27 10.30 -59.46
N GLY A 483 -5.69 11.56 -59.67
CA GLY A 483 -6.06 12.49 -58.59
C GLY A 483 -4.90 13.29 -57.99
N TYR A 484 -3.66 13.11 -58.46
CA TYR A 484 -2.51 13.88 -58.03
C TYR A 484 -1.90 14.66 -59.20
N LYS A 485 -1.72 15.97 -59.01
CA LYS A 485 -0.98 16.86 -59.92
C LYS A 485 -0.01 17.69 -59.10
N PHE A 486 1.10 18.07 -59.71
CA PHE A 486 1.99 19.07 -59.13
C PHE A 486 1.34 20.45 -59.11
N SER A 487 1.91 21.35 -58.31
CA SER A 487 1.53 22.77 -58.33
C SER A 487 1.73 23.43 -59.70
N ASP A 488 2.63 22.89 -60.53
CA ASP A 488 2.85 23.30 -61.93
C ASP A 488 1.94 22.58 -62.94
N GLY A 489 1.01 21.74 -62.47
CA GLY A 489 0.10 20.95 -63.32
C GLY A 489 0.69 19.66 -63.89
N GLY A 490 1.95 19.33 -63.58
CA GLY A 490 2.61 18.11 -64.04
C GLY A 490 1.96 16.82 -63.53
N ILE A 491 2.11 15.74 -64.32
CA ILE A 491 1.56 14.41 -64.02
C ILE A 491 2.42 13.71 -62.96
N VAL A 492 1.79 13.24 -61.89
CA VAL A 492 2.44 12.43 -60.85
C VAL A 492 2.41 10.96 -61.27
N LYS A 493 3.54 10.26 -61.18
CA LYS A 493 3.64 8.82 -61.48
C LYS A 493 3.94 7.97 -60.22
N LYS A 494 3.59 6.68 -60.28
CA LYS A 494 3.98 5.61 -59.36
C LYS A 494 4.89 4.63 -60.09
N TYR A 495 6.04 4.32 -59.51
CA TYR A 495 7.02 3.40 -60.08
C TYR A 495 7.09 2.09 -59.29
N ASN A 496 7.25 0.98 -60.00
CA ASN A 496 7.71 -0.29 -59.44
C ASN A 496 9.05 -0.64 -60.08
N ILE A 497 10.14 -0.36 -59.38
CA ILE A 497 11.51 -0.52 -59.88
C ILE A 497 11.97 -1.94 -59.57
N LYS A 498 12.09 -2.76 -60.62
CA LYS A 498 12.54 -4.16 -60.52
C LYS A 498 14.05 -4.25 -60.72
N ILE A 499 14.76 -4.33 -59.62
CA ILE A 499 16.20 -4.55 -59.53
C ILE A 499 16.48 -6.05 -59.55
N THR A 500 17.48 -6.45 -60.34
CA THR A 500 17.97 -7.83 -60.46
C THR A 500 19.36 -8.01 -59.84
N LYS A 501 20.13 -6.92 -59.74
CA LYS A 501 21.45 -6.90 -59.09
C LYS A 501 21.75 -5.54 -58.49
N LEU A 502 22.23 -5.51 -57.26
CA LEU A 502 22.67 -4.28 -56.60
C LEU A 502 24.20 -4.16 -56.66
N TYR A 503 24.72 -3.01 -57.13
CA TYR A 503 26.18 -2.79 -57.22
C TYR A 503 26.70 -1.94 -56.07
N SER A 504 26.04 -0.81 -55.80
CA SER A 504 26.43 0.12 -54.75
C SER A 504 25.28 1.02 -54.31
N ILE A 505 25.31 1.46 -53.06
CA ILE A 505 24.43 2.50 -52.52
C ILE A 505 25.33 3.63 -52.00
N ASN A 506 25.01 4.88 -52.34
CA ASN A 506 25.80 6.07 -51.98
C ASN A 506 27.29 5.98 -52.36
N GLY A 507 27.60 5.24 -53.43
CA GLY A 507 28.97 5.00 -53.89
C GLY A 507 29.72 3.88 -53.15
N GLU A 508 29.16 3.35 -52.06
CA GLU A 508 29.69 2.20 -51.33
C GLU A 508 29.25 0.88 -51.98
N LYS A 509 30.20 -0.02 -52.25
CA LYS A 509 29.91 -1.34 -52.82
C LYS A 509 29.20 -2.23 -51.79
N VAL A 510 28.36 -3.15 -52.28
CA VAL A 510 27.71 -4.16 -51.43
C VAL A 510 28.75 -4.92 -50.61
N PRO A 511 28.71 -4.84 -49.26
CA PRO A 511 29.66 -5.51 -48.39
C PRO A 511 29.35 -7.01 -48.30
N LYS A 512 30.31 -7.77 -47.80
CA LYS A 512 30.10 -9.18 -47.45
C LYS A 512 29.73 -9.27 -45.98
N TYR A 513 28.58 -9.86 -45.68
CA TYR A 513 28.13 -10.11 -44.31
C TYR A 513 28.52 -11.52 -43.86
N GLU A 514 28.63 -11.72 -42.55
CA GLU A 514 28.79 -13.04 -41.95
C GLU A 514 27.52 -13.88 -42.14
N LYS A 515 27.68 -15.19 -42.31
CA LYS A 515 26.58 -16.09 -42.69
C LYS A 515 25.42 -16.06 -41.69
N ASP A 516 25.74 -16.08 -40.40
CA ASP A 516 24.72 -16.11 -39.33
C ASP A 516 23.98 -14.77 -39.21
N ASP A 517 24.68 -13.66 -39.47
CA ASP A 517 24.07 -12.33 -39.56
C ASP A 517 23.12 -12.24 -40.76
N VAL A 518 23.48 -12.86 -41.89
CA VAL A 518 22.63 -12.90 -43.08
C VAL A 518 21.32 -13.62 -42.78
N ILE A 519 21.44 -14.82 -42.21
CA ILE A 519 20.30 -15.67 -41.88
C ILE A 519 19.37 -14.97 -40.88
N SER A 520 19.94 -14.46 -39.78
CA SER A 520 19.15 -13.85 -38.70
C SER A 520 18.39 -12.61 -39.14
N LYS A 521 18.96 -11.78 -40.02
CA LYS A 521 18.28 -10.60 -40.58
C LYS A 521 17.19 -10.97 -41.57
N LEU A 522 17.43 -11.92 -42.49
CA LEU A 522 16.42 -12.30 -43.48
C LEU A 522 15.18 -12.93 -42.86
N LEU A 523 15.35 -13.78 -41.84
CA LEU A 523 14.22 -14.42 -41.13
C LEU A 523 13.25 -13.42 -40.48
N GLN A 524 13.66 -12.18 -40.23
CA GLN A 524 12.80 -11.13 -39.68
C GLN A 524 11.81 -10.57 -40.71
N TYR A 525 12.14 -10.63 -42.00
CA TYR A 525 11.37 -9.99 -43.08
C TYR A 525 10.59 -10.98 -43.95
N VAL A 526 10.71 -12.29 -43.69
CA VAL A 526 9.98 -13.33 -44.43
C VAL A 526 8.48 -13.05 -44.41
N ASN A 527 7.88 -13.00 -45.59
CA ASN A 527 6.45 -12.76 -45.77
C ASN A 527 5.65 -14.06 -45.57
N ASP A 528 5.62 -14.56 -44.33
CA ASP A 528 4.78 -15.69 -43.92
C ASP A 528 3.74 -15.22 -42.90
N PRO A 529 2.50 -14.92 -43.33
CA PRO A 529 1.43 -14.47 -42.44
C PRO A 529 1.15 -15.43 -41.28
N ILE A 530 1.41 -16.74 -41.48
CA ILE A 530 1.21 -17.75 -40.43
C ILE A 530 2.37 -17.68 -39.44
N LEU A 531 3.63 -17.57 -39.88
CA LEU A 531 4.77 -17.39 -39.00
C LEU A 531 4.64 -16.10 -38.16
N HIS A 532 4.23 -14.99 -38.79
CA HIS A 532 3.97 -13.73 -38.08
C HIS A 532 2.87 -13.87 -37.04
N LYS A 533 1.75 -14.52 -37.39
CA LYS A 533 0.67 -14.82 -36.44
C LYS A 533 1.17 -15.68 -35.28
N LEU A 534 1.90 -16.76 -35.56
CA LEU A 534 2.45 -17.66 -34.56
C LEU A 534 3.43 -16.95 -33.61
N LYS A 535 4.31 -16.08 -34.13
CA LYS A 535 5.23 -15.28 -33.31
C LYS A 535 4.46 -14.30 -32.40
N ASN A 536 3.41 -13.66 -32.90
CA ASN A 536 2.54 -12.80 -32.10
C ASN A 536 1.79 -13.58 -31.01
N ASP A 537 1.21 -14.73 -31.37
CA ASP A 537 0.49 -15.61 -30.44
C ASP A 537 1.45 -16.16 -29.36
N TYR A 538 2.65 -16.59 -29.76
CA TYR A 538 3.72 -17.00 -28.84
C TYR A 538 4.11 -15.90 -27.87
N SER A 539 4.30 -14.66 -28.35
CA SER A 539 4.62 -13.51 -27.49
C SER A 539 3.53 -13.26 -26.45
N ASN A 540 2.26 -13.28 -26.87
CA ASN A 540 1.11 -13.09 -25.97
C ASN A 540 1.01 -14.23 -24.92
N LEU A 541 1.17 -15.48 -25.36
CA LEU A 541 1.16 -16.65 -24.47
C LEU A 541 2.31 -16.61 -23.47
N SER A 542 3.52 -16.25 -23.92
CA SER A 542 4.72 -16.12 -23.08
C SER A 542 4.57 -15.00 -22.04
N GLU A 543 3.95 -13.87 -22.41
CA GLU A 543 3.60 -12.80 -21.47
C GLU A 543 2.61 -13.24 -20.40
N ASN A 544 1.51 -13.88 -20.82
CA ASN A 544 0.53 -14.43 -19.90
C ASN A 544 1.16 -15.47 -18.96
N LYS A 545 2.01 -16.36 -19.49
CA LYS A 545 2.75 -17.33 -18.69
C LYS A 545 3.62 -16.66 -17.63
N SER A 546 4.45 -15.70 -18.04
CA SER A 546 5.37 -14.98 -17.13
C SER A 546 4.62 -14.26 -16.00
N PHE A 547 3.44 -13.72 -16.32
CA PHE A 547 2.59 -13.09 -15.33
C PHE A 547 2.02 -14.11 -14.34
N ILE A 548 1.47 -15.22 -14.82
CA ILE A 548 0.90 -16.28 -13.97
C ILE A 548 1.98 -16.86 -13.05
N GLU A 549 3.20 -17.09 -13.57
CA GLU A 549 4.36 -17.50 -12.77
C GLU A 549 4.68 -16.49 -11.66
N SER A 550 4.57 -15.19 -11.95
CA SER A 550 4.79 -14.13 -10.95
C SER A 550 3.70 -14.11 -9.87
N ILE A 551 2.42 -14.33 -10.24
CA ILE A 551 1.34 -14.47 -9.26
C ILE A 551 1.59 -15.66 -8.34
N ILE A 552 1.93 -16.83 -8.91
CA ILE A 552 2.20 -18.04 -8.13
C ILE A 552 3.39 -17.80 -7.19
N LYS A 553 4.46 -17.19 -7.67
CA LYS A 553 5.61 -16.81 -6.84
C LYS A 553 5.20 -15.88 -5.69
N LYS A 554 4.38 -14.86 -5.96
CA LYS A 554 3.85 -13.96 -4.92
C LYS A 554 3.01 -14.74 -3.90
N TYR A 555 2.13 -15.62 -4.36
CA TYR A 555 1.30 -16.48 -3.52
C TYR A 555 2.16 -17.39 -2.63
N GLU A 556 3.17 -18.07 -3.17
CA GLU A 556 4.10 -18.92 -2.44
C GLU A 556 4.88 -18.14 -1.38
N ILE A 557 5.40 -16.95 -1.72
CA ILE A 557 6.10 -16.08 -0.77
C ILE A 557 5.16 -15.66 0.38
N CYS A 558 3.92 -15.26 0.07
CA CYS A 558 2.92 -14.93 1.08
C CYS A 558 2.58 -16.14 1.98
N CYS A 559 2.42 -17.33 1.40
CA CYS A 559 2.21 -18.57 2.13
C CYS A 559 3.40 -18.90 3.06
N ASN A 560 4.63 -18.77 2.57
CA ASN A 560 5.84 -18.98 3.36
C ASN A 560 5.91 -18.01 4.54
N LYS A 561 5.64 -16.71 4.31
CA LYS A 561 5.53 -15.72 5.37
C LYS A 561 4.48 -16.12 6.41
N ARG A 562 3.26 -16.49 5.99
CA ARG A 562 2.20 -16.96 6.90
C ARG A 562 2.64 -18.18 7.73
N ASN A 563 3.30 -19.15 7.10
CA ASN A 563 3.76 -20.37 7.78
C ASN A 563 4.85 -20.08 8.84
N ILE A 564 5.71 -19.08 8.61
CA ILE A 564 6.63 -18.58 9.64
C ILE A 564 5.85 -18.05 10.86
N PHE A 565 4.69 -17.44 10.65
CA PHE A 565 3.84 -16.99 11.75
C PHE A 565 3.09 -18.15 12.46
N LEU A 566 2.63 -19.16 11.72
CA LEU A 566 1.94 -20.31 12.31
C LEU A 566 2.88 -21.23 13.10
N ASN A 567 4.09 -21.49 12.59
CA ASN A 567 5.01 -22.45 13.17
C ASN A 567 5.71 -21.98 14.45
N GLN A 568 5.67 -20.69 14.80
CA GLN A 568 6.30 -20.18 16.02
C GLN A 568 5.37 -20.15 17.24
N ASN A 569 4.12 -20.61 17.12
CA ASN A 569 3.20 -20.64 18.27
C ASN A 569 3.74 -21.57 19.38
N ASP A 570 4.38 -22.68 18.99
CA ASP A 570 4.98 -23.61 19.95
C ASP A 570 6.23 -23.03 20.63
N ASP A 571 7.00 -22.18 19.93
CA ASP A 571 8.12 -21.44 20.53
C ASP A 571 7.61 -20.49 21.64
N TRP A 572 6.58 -19.71 21.35
CA TRP A 572 6.00 -18.77 22.32
C TRP A 572 5.36 -19.48 23.52
N LYS A 573 4.71 -20.64 23.29
CA LYS A 573 4.24 -21.51 24.38
C LYS A 573 5.39 -22.01 25.25
N SER A 574 6.51 -22.41 24.64
CA SER A 574 7.71 -22.85 25.37
C SER A 574 8.31 -21.72 26.22
N VAL A 575 8.37 -20.51 25.68
CA VAL A 575 8.80 -19.29 26.41
C VAL A 575 7.84 -18.99 27.56
N HIS A 576 6.53 -19.03 27.33
CA HIS A 576 5.51 -18.84 28.37
C HIS A 576 5.65 -19.86 29.51
N ASN A 577 5.77 -21.14 29.17
CA ASN A 577 5.96 -22.23 30.14
C ASN A 577 7.26 -22.07 30.94
N SER A 578 8.32 -21.56 30.31
CA SER A 578 9.59 -21.28 30.99
C SER A 578 9.42 -20.22 32.06
N ILE A 579 8.61 -19.18 31.81
CA ILE A 579 8.33 -18.13 32.80
C ILE A 579 7.43 -18.65 33.91
N GLU A 580 6.39 -19.41 33.58
CA GLU A 580 5.52 -20.04 34.58
C GLU A 580 6.32 -20.95 35.52
N SER A 581 7.27 -21.73 34.99
CA SER A 581 8.18 -22.54 35.81
C SER A 581 9.11 -21.70 36.72
N LEU A 582 9.44 -20.46 36.35
CA LEU A 582 10.21 -19.57 37.21
C LEU A 582 9.32 -18.89 38.25
N LEU A 583 8.09 -18.51 37.87
CA LEU A 583 7.10 -17.92 38.77
C LEU A 583 6.59 -18.93 39.81
N SER A 584 6.66 -20.23 39.54
CA SER A 584 6.28 -21.32 40.45
C SER A 584 7.35 -21.67 41.50
N LEU A 585 8.43 -20.89 41.61
CA LEU A 585 9.46 -21.11 42.64
C LEU A 585 8.94 -20.73 44.03
N ASP A 586 9.38 -21.47 45.06
CA ASP A 586 8.87 -21.36 46.45
C ASP A 586 9.06 -19.96 47.06
N ILE A 587 10.09 -19.23 46.63
CA ILE A 587 10.32 -17.85 47.04
C ILE A 587 9.12 -16.94 46.70
N PHE A 588 8.47 -17.11 45.55
CA PHE A 588 7.41 -16.21 45.10
C PHE A 588 6.07 -16.46 45.77
N HIS A 589 5.85 -17.64 46.35
CA HIS A 589 4.71 -17.92 47.21
C HIS A 589 4.77 -17.18 48.55
N ARG A 590 5.97 -16.72 48.96
CA ARG A 590 6.22 -16.04 50.24
C ARG A 590 6.36 -14.52 50.11
N VAL A 591 6.20 -13.98 48.90
CA VAL A 591 6.47 -12.58 48.57
C VAL A 591 5.20 -11.90 48.05
N LYS A 592 4.93 -10.69 48.55
CA LYS A 592 3.75 -9.90 48.17
C LYS A 592 3.90 -9.30 46.78
N ASP A 593 2.77 -9.08 46.11
CA ASP A 593 2.76 -8.36 44.84
C ASP A 593 3.01 -6.85 45.07
N ILE A 594 3.71 -6.23 44.12
CA ILE A 594 3.95 -4.78 44.11
C ILE A 594 3.69 -4.22 42.72
N HIS A 595 3.36 -2.94 42.68
CA HIS A 595 3.47 -2.11 41.49
C HIS A 595 4.60 -1.10 41.72
N SER A 596 5.74 -1.30 41.07
CA SER A 596 6.89 -0.40 41.24
C SER A 596 7.84 -0.44 40.05
N THR A 597 8.51 0.68 39.80
CA THR A 597 9.61 0.77 38.83
C THR A 597 10.90 0.20 39.41
N TRP A 598 11.82 -0.19 38.53
CA TRP A 598 13.16 -0.65 38.89
C TRP A 598 13.94 0.39 39.72
N LYS A 599 14.37 0.02 40.93
CA LYS A 599 15.30 0.79 41.76
C LYS A 599 16.55 -0.04 42.05
N PRO A 600 17.75 0.48 41.78
CA PRO A 600 18.97 -0.20 42.16
C PRO A 600 19.08 -0.23 43.69
N THR A 601 19.39 -1.39 44.25
CA THR A 601 19.58 -1.57 45.70
C THR A 601 20.96 -2.16 45.98
N GLN A 602 21.39 -2.12 47.25
CA GLN A 602 22.67 -2.72 47.65
C GLN A 602 22.72 -4.22 47.41
N ILE A 603 21.58 -4.92 47.47
CA ILE A 603 21.50 -6.36 47.18
C ILE A 603 21.72 -6.58 45.68
N PHE A 604 21.04 -5.82 44.80
CA PHE A 604 21.28 -5.92 43.35
C PHE A 604 22.70 -5.56 42.92
N VAL A 605 23.41 -4.71 43.67
CA VAL A 605 24.77 -4.30 43.34
C VAL A 605 25.81 -5.30 43.84
N ASN A 606 25.64 -5.82 45.06
CA ASN A 606 26.71 -6.57 45.74
C ASN A 606 26.51 -8.09 45.70
N ASP A 607 25.29 -8.59 45.53
CA ASP A 607 25.04 -10.03 45.37
C ASP A 607 25.14 -10.43 43.89
N SER A 608 25.92 -11.48 43.60
CA SER A 608 26.18 -11.90 42.23
C SER A 608 24.94 -12.43 41.50
N ASP A 609 24.06 -13.16 42.19
CA ASP A 609 22.88 -13.75 41.57
C ASP A 609 21.80 -12.70 41.34
N TYR A 610 21.55 -11.85 42.34
CA TYR A 610 20.63 -10.72 42.20
C TYR A 610 21.12 -9.72 41.14
N GLY A 611 22.42 -9.44 41.11
CA GLY A 611 23.02 -8.55 40.10
C GLY A 611 22.90 -9.06 38.67
N VAL A 612 23.02 -10.38 38.46
CA VAL A 612 22.79 -11.01 37.15
C VAL A 612 21.33 -10.86 36.73
N LEU A 613 20.37 -11.16 37.60
CA LEU A 613 18.94 -10.98 37.34
C LEU A 613 18.60 -9.54 36.96
N TRP A 614 19.05 -8.59 37.78
CA TRP A 614 18.85 -7.16 37.53
C TRP A 614 19.39 -6.74 36.17
N ARG A 615 20.63 -7.12 35.84
CA ARG A 615 21.27 -6.74 34.58
C ARG A 615 20.47 -7.24 33.37
N TYR A 616 20.14 -8.53 33.33
CA TYR A 616 19.48 -9.12 32.17
C TYR A 616 18.01 -8.68 32.04
N LEU A 617 17.26 -8.60 33.14
CA LEU A 617 15.88 -8.12 33.11
C LEU A 617 15.81 -6.64 32.71
N LYS A 618 16.72 -5.79 33.23
CA LYS A 618 16.80 -4.39 32.84
C LYS A 618 17.25 -4.20 31.39
N GLU A 619 18.21 -5.00 30.92
CA GLU A 619 18.62 -4.97 29.51
C GLU A 619 17.48 -5.38 28.57
N LEU A 620 16.72 -6.42 28.95
CA LEU A 620 15.54 -6.85 28.20
C LEU A 620 14.46 -5.76 28.20
N ASP A 621 14.20 -5.11 29.34
CA ASP A 621 13.22 -4.03 29.45
C ASP A 621 13.58 -2.85 28.53
N LEU A 622 14.87 -2.54 28.40
CA LEU A 622 15.37 -1.54 27.43
C LEU A 622 15.23 -1.96 25.94
N LYS A 623 14.86 -3.21 25.65
CA LYS A 623 14.67 -3.74 24.28
C LYS A 623 13.19 -3.92 23.92
N ILE A 624 12.33 -4.28 24.88
CA ILE A 624 10.92 -4.61 24.62
C ILE A 624 9.91 -3.90 25.53
N ASP A 625 10.38 -3.11 26.49
CA ASP A 625 9.59 -2.27 27.40
C ASP A 625 8.36 -2.99 27.95
N PHE A 626 8.60 -3.89 28.91
CA PHE A 626 7.59 -4.77 29.49
C PHE A 626 7.14 -4.32 30.88
N ILE A 627 7.88 -3.43 31.54
CA ILE A 627 7.54 -2.92 32.88
C ILE A 627 6.69 -1.66 32.84
N SER A 628 6.75 -0.86 31.79
CA SER A 628 5.85 0.29 31.67
C SER A 628 4.39 -0.16 31.76
N ASP A 629 3.66 0.44 32.70
CA ASP A 629 2.24 0.16 32.88
C ASP A 629 1.45 0.84 31.78
N PHE A 630 1.25 0.13 30.67
CA PHE A 630 0.24 0.54 29.71
C PHE A 630 -1.11 0.25 30.34
N ASN A 631 -1.71 1.29 30.93
CA ASN A 631 -3.07 1.17 31.41
C ASN A 631 -4.00 1.10 30.20
N LYS A 632 -4.24 -0.11 29.67
CA LYS A 632 -5.27 -0.35 28.63
C LYS A 632 -6.61 0.28 29.01
N LYS A 633 -6.85 0.50 30.31
CA LYS A 633 -8.06 1.09 30.88
C LYS A 633 -8.16 2.61 30.68
N SER A 634 -7.06 3.35 30.52
CA SER A 634 -7.10 4.82 30.30
C SER A 634 -7.46 5.23 28.86
N PHE A 635 -7.42 4.30 27.90
CA PHE A 635 -7.84 4.57 26.53
C PHE A 635 -9.37 4.61 26.35
N ALA A 636 -10.15 4.16 27.33
CA ALA A 636 -11.62 4.10 27.26
C ALA A 636 -12.31 5.48 27.21
N ILE A 637 -11.60 6.58 27.51
CA ILE A 637 -12.16 7.94 27.58
C ILE A 637 -11.74 8.83 26.40
N LYS A 638 -10.81 8.39 25.53
CA LYS A 638 -10.38 9.21 24.38
C LYS A 638 -11.38 9.13 23.22
N ALA A 639 -11.61 10.25 22.54
CA ALA A 639 -12.48 10.29 21.36
C ALA A 639 -11.93 9.37 20.25
N THR A 640 -12.78 8.49 19.72
CA THR A 640 -12.37 7.43 18.80
C THR A 640 -11.84 7.98 17.48
N HIS A 641 -12.33 9.12 17.01
CA HIS A 641 -11.76 9.78 15.83
C HIS A 641 -10.31 10.24 16.05
N ASN A 642 -9.99 10.87 17.19
CA ASN A 642 -8.63 11.29 17.52
C ASN A 642 -7.68 10.09 17.63
N LEU A 643 -8.17 9.01 18.25
CA LEU A 643 -7.42 7.75 18.30
C LEU A 643 -7.15 7.20 16.89
N TYR A 644 -8.17 7.20 16.01
CA TYR A 644 -8.01 6.76 14.64
C TYR A 644 -7.01 7.60 13.87
N GLU A 645 -7.03 8.92 14.04
CA GLU A 645 -6.09 9.85 13.42
C GLU A 645 -4.64 9.60 13.85
N LEU A 646 -4.39 9.54 15.15
CA LEU A 646 -3.05 9.28 15.66
C LEU A 646 -2.56 7.88 15.30
N TRP A 647 -3.44 6.88 15.33
CA TRP A 647 -3.11 5.55 14.84
C TRP A 647 -2.74 5.57 13.36
N CYS A 648 -3.49 6.29 12.52
CA CYS A 648 -3.18 6.44 11.10
C CYS A 648 -1.76 6.98 10.90
N PHE A 649 -1.38 8.05 11.63
CA PHE A 649 -0.02 8.61 11.58
C PHE A 649 1.05 7.55 11.89
N PHE A 650 0.95 6.89 13.05
CA PHE A 650 1.94 5.90 13.48
C PHE A 650 1.97 4.67 12.58
N LYS A 651 0.79 4.21 12.11
CA LYS A 651 0.68 3.04 11.23
C LYS A 651 1.26 3.33 9.85
N MET A 652 1.06 4.52 9.29
CA MET A 652 1.68 4.91 8.02
C MET A 652 3.21 4.86 8.12
N VAL A 653 3.78 5.41 9.20
CA VAL A 653 5.23 5.33 9.48
C VAL A 653 5.70 3.88 9.61
N GLN A 654 4.98 3.04 10.37
CA GLN A 654 5.32 1.63 10.54
C GLN A 654 5.28 0.86 9.21
N VAL A 655 4.26 1.08 8.37
CA VAL A 655 4.15 0.39 7.07
C VAL A 655 5.28 0.80 6.14
N LEU A 656 5.65 2.09 6.11
CA LEU A 656 6.80 2.57 5.33
C LEU A 656 8.09 1.88 5.79
N MET A 657 8.32 1.77 7.10
CA MET A 657 9.51 1.12 7.64
C MET A 657 9.54 -0.39 7.38
N ASN A 658 8.49 -1.11 7.78
CA ASN A 658 8.48 -2.56 7.84
C ASN A 658 8.19 -3.20 6.47
N GLU A 659 7.32 -2.60 5.65
CA GLU A 659 6.94 -3.16 4.36
C GLU A 659 7.73 -2.54 3.21
N GLN A 660 8.14 -1.27 3.28
CA GLN A 660 8.80 -0.57 2.18
C GLN A 660 10.25 -0.14 2.49
N LYS A 661 10.85 -0.60 3.60
CA LYS A 661 12.26 -0.39 3.95
C LYS A 661 12.71 1.07 4.05
N TRP A 662 11.81 1.96 4.46
CA TRP A 662 12.20 3.33 4.80
C TRP A 662 12.95 3.37 6.14
N GLU A 663 14.02 4.14 6.19
CA GLU A 663 14.82 4.39 7.40
C GLU A 663 14.31 5.66 8.09
N ILE A 664 13.96 5.57 9.38
CA ILE A 664 13.49 6.72 10.16
C ILE A 664 14.67 7.49 10.77
N GLU A 665 14.81 8.77 10.41
CA GLU A 665 15.94 9.61 10.84
C GLU A 665 15.74 10.16 12.27
N ASN A 666 14.51 10.49 12.67
CA ASN A 666 14.18 11.07 13.99
C ASN A 666 13.45 10.10 14.94
N CYS A 667 13.87 8.83 14.94
CA CYS A 667 13.22 7.75 15.72
C CYS A 667 13.01 8.08 17.21
N ASN A 668 13.97 8.75 17.86
CA ASN A 668 13.88 9.11 19.28
C ASN A 668 12.72 10.05 19.59
N GLU A 669 12.46 11.02 18.70
CA GLU A 669 11.39 11.99 18.84
C GLU A 669 10.04 11.29 18.73
N ILE A 670 9.85 10.47 17.68
CA ILE A 670 8.63 9.67 17.49
C ILE A 670 8.39 8.71 18.67
N TYR A 671 9.44 8.06 19.17
CA TYR A 671 9.34 7.18 20.34
C TYR A 671 8.94 7.93 21.62
N SER A 672 9.49 9.11 21.87
CA SER A 672 9.09 9.95 23.01
C SER A 672 7.62 10.34 22.92
N ILE A 673 7.16 10.66 21.72
CA ILE A 673 5.81 11.14 21.48
C ILE A 673 4.79 10.02 21.64
N ILE A 674 5.02 8.84 21.08
CA ILE A 674 4.10 7.70 21.27
C ILE A 674 4.02 7.33 22.77
N ASN A 675 5.12 7.43 23.51
CA ASN A 675 5.10 7.24 24.96
C ASN A 675 4.26 8.31 25.68
N GLN A 676 4.41 9.59 25.32
CA GLN A 676 3.56 10.65 25.88
C GLN A 676 2.08 10.35 25.62
N TYR A 677 1.72 9.93 24.41
CA TYR A 677 0.34 9.57 24.08
C TYR A 677 -0.21 8.41 24.91
N LEU A 678 0.63 7.39 25.13
CA LEU A 678 0.22 6.15 25.81
C LEU A 678 0.19 6.30 27.35
N TYR A 679 1.01 7.19 27.93
CA TYR A 679 1.25 7.24 29.38
C TYR A 679 0.90 8.57 30.09
N MET A 680 0.72 9.68 29.38
CA MET A 680 0.39 10.98 30.01
C MET A 680 -1.08 11.36 29.78
N ASN A 681 -1.77 11.71 30.88
CA ASN A 681 -3.18 12.14 30.90
C ASN A 681 -3.36 13.65 30.70
N GLU A 682 -2.30 14.44 30.47
CA GLU A 682 -2.42 15.91 30.42
C GLU A 682 -1.71 16.58 29.23
N GLU A 683 -2.48 17.52 28.66
CA GLU A 683 -2.19 18.73 27.89
C GLU A 683 -1.38 18.66 26.58
N LYS A 684 -2.13 18.82 25.48
CA LYS A 684 -1.71 19.25 24.13
C LYS A 684 -0.53 18.48 23.56
N PHE A 685 -0.87 17.45 22.80
CA PHE A 685 -0.02 17.02 21.70
C PHE A 685 0.40 18.25 20.88
N SER A 686 1.70 18.42 20.66
CA SER A 686 2.22 19.51 19.84
C SER A 686 1.58 19.45 18.45
N ASP A 687 0.99 20.57 18.01
CA ASP A 687 0.36 20.78 16.68
C ASP A 687 1.36 20.62 15.49
N ASP A 688 2.57 20.08 15.71
CA ASP A 688 3.64 19.97 14.71
C ASP A 688 4.45 18.67 14.84
N LEU A 689 3.79 17.56 15.17
CA LEU A 689 4.41 16.23 15.16
C LEU A 689 5.01 15.92 13.77
N LYS A 690 6.27 15.47 13.73
CA LYS A 690 7.03 15.26 12.51
C LYS A 690 7.73 13.91 12.50
N ALA A 691 7.51 13.11 11.46
CA ALA A 691 8.34 11.94 11.14
C ALA A 691 9.20 12.22 9.91
N VAL A 692 10.51 11.98 9.99
CA VAL A 692 11.46 12.12 8.87
C VAL A 692 11.96 10.73 8.51
N LEU A 693 11.67 10.32 7.28
CA LEU A 693 12.08 9.05 6.71
C LEU A 693 12.98 9.27 5.50
N SER A 694 13.88 8.33 5.25
CA SER A 694 14.70 8.30 4.05
C SER A 694 14.69 6.92 3.41
N HIS A 695 14.82 6.87 2.10
CA HIS A 695 14.96 5.63 1.35
C HIS A 695 16.06 5.81 0.31
N LYS A 696 16.98 4.84 0.24
CA LYS A 696 18.05 4.86 -0.76
C LYS A 696 17.47 4.49 -2.11
N ILE A 697 17.80 5.29 -3.12
CA ILE A 697 17.39 5.06 -4.51
C ILE A 697 18.53 4.35 -5.24
N ASP A 698 19.76 4.82 -5.04
CA ASP A 698 21.00 4.16 -5.47
C ASP A 698 22.13 4.52 -4.49
N GLU A 699 23.39 4.26 -4.88
CA GLU A 699 24.56 4.54 -4.04
C GLU A 699 24.73 6.03 -3.69
N GLU A 700 24.27 6.93 -4.56
CA GLU A 700 24.51 8.38 -4.45
C GLU A 700 23.24 9.18 -4.12
N ARG A 701 22.05 8.63 -4.40
CA ARG A 701 20.77 9.32 -4.27
C ARG A 701 19.88 8.70 -3.20
N LYS A 702 19.25 9.58 -2.41
CA LYS A 702 18.19 9.23 -1.47
C LYS A 702 16.96 10.10 -1.70
N ILE A 703 15.79 9.54 -1.43
CA ILE A 703 14.55 10.29 -1.24
C ILE A 703 14.33 10.49 0.25
N THR A 704 13.93 11.71 0.63
CA THR A 704 13.50 12.00 2.00
C THR A 704 12.00 12.29 1.99
N LEU A 705 11.28 11.65 2.90
CA LEU A 705 9.86 11.89 3.15
C LEU A 705 9.71 12.47 4.55
N THR A 706 9.11 13.65 4.65
CA THR A 706 8.67 14.21 5.93
C THR A 706 7.16 14.11 6.04
N ILE A 707 6.64 13.45 7.07
CA ILE A 707 5.21 13.40 7.40
C ILE A 707 4.98 14.33 8.59
N LEU A 708 4.11 15.32 8.41
CA LEU A 708 3.76 16.32 9.41
C LEU A 708 2.30 16.11 9.82
N TYR A 709 2.03 15.99 11.13
CA TYR A 709 0.69 15.82 11.67
C TYR A 709 0.15 17.16 12.18
N ASN A 710 -1.09 17.47 11.80
CA ASN A 710 -1.85 18.65 12.23
C ASN A 710 -1.14 20.00 12.00
N LYS A 711 -0.24 20.09 11.01
CA LYS A 711 0.54 21.32 10.76
C LYS A 711 -0.30 22.45 10.16
N LYS A 712 -0.12 23.68 10.64
CA LYS A 712 -0.73 24.87 10.03
C LYS A 712 0.04 25.32 8.79
N ILE A 713 -0.67 25.48 7.67
CA ILE A 713 -0.13 25.86 6.37
C ILE A 713 -0.80 27.15 5.92
N TYR A 714 -0.03 28.22 5.92
CA TYR A 714 -0.51 29.57 5.59
C TYR A 714 -0.47 29.78 4.08
N TYR A 715 -1.63 30.00 3.47
CA TYR A 715 -1.74 30.37 2.05
C TYR A 715 -1.87 31.90 1.86
N ASN A 716 -2.15 32.63 2.94
CA ASN A 716 -2.01 34.06 2.99
C ASN A 716 -1.54 34.45 4.40
N VAL A 717 -0.25 34.81 4.49
CA VAL A 717 0.41 35.16 5.75
C VAL A 717 -0.12 36.50 6.30
N GLU A 718 -0.39 37.46 5.41
CA GLU A 718 -0.86 38.81 5.77
C GLU A 718 -2.25 38.77 6.42
N ASP A 719 -3.16 37.95 5.87
CA ASP A 719 -4.51 37.74 6.42
C ASP A 719 -4.55 36.72 7.57
N GLY A 720 -3.41 36.08 7.91
CA GLY A 720 -3.35 34.98 8.88
C GLY A 720 -4.18 33.74 8.48
N LYS A 721 -4.50 33.59 7.19
CA LYS A 721 -5.34 32.48 6.70
C LYS A 721 -4.51 31.22 6.49
N TYR A 722 -4.92 30.15 7.15
CA TYR A 722 -4.27 28.85 7.07
C TYR A 722 -5.26 27.70 6.84
N LYS A 723 -4.73 26.58 6.38
CA LYS A 723 -5.36 25.26 6.46
C LYS A 723 -4.51 24.35 7.33
N GLN A 724 -5.15 23.33 7.88
CA GLN A 724 -4.52 22.38 8.78
C GLN A 724 -4.98 20.99 8.34
N PRO A 725 -4.19 20.31 7.49
CA PRO A 725 -4.39 18.89 7.20
C PRO A 725 -3.98 18.04 8.37
N ASP A 726 -4.67 16.91 8.53
CA ASP A 726 -4.30 15.91 9.53
C ASP A 726 -2.91 15.36 9.19
N TYR A 727 -2.59 15.16 7.90
CA TYR A 727 -1.25 14.78 7.45
C TYR A 727 -0.79 15.56 6.21
N MET A 728 0.44 16.06 6.26
CA MET A 728 1.17 16.61 5.12
C MET A 728 2.40 15.76 4.86
N PHE A 729 2.49 15.19 3.66
CA PHE A 729 3.64 14.44 3.17
C PHE A 729 4.47 15.38 2.29
N SER A 730 5.73 15.55 2.64
CA SER A 730 6.69 16.35 1.90
C SER A 730 7.81 15.45 1.39
N PHE A 731 7.78 15.15 0.10
CA PHE A 731 8.82 14.37 -0.57
C PHE A 731 9.90 15.33 -1.09
N ASN A 732 11.16 15.05 -0.79
CA ASN A 732 12.31 15.76 -1.33
C ASN A 732 13.18 14.80 -2.15
N ILE A 733 13.33 15.10 -3.43
CA ILE A 733 14.21 14.39 -4.37
C ILE A 733 14.97 15.45 -5.15
N ASN A 734 16.31 15.37 -5.20
CA ASN A 734 17.17 16.28 -5.98
C ASN A 734 16.87 17.78 -5.75
N ASN A 735 16.61 18.18 -4.50
CA ASN A 735 16.21 19.53 -4.08
C ASN A 735 14.83 20.01 -4.58
N GLU A 736 14.02 19.15 -5.21
CA GLU A 736 12.62 19.44 -5.49
C GLU A 736 11.72 18.89 -4.38
N SER A 737 10.85 19.75 -3.83
CA SER A 737 9.84 19.35 -2.87
C SER A 737 8.49 19.12 -3.54
N LYS A 738 7.86 17.97 -3.29
CA LYS A 738 6.48 17.68 -3.70
C LYS A 738 5.62 17.43 -2.47
N ILE A 739 4.41 17.97 -2.47
CA ILE A 739 3.52 17.96 -1.30
C ILE A 739 2.29 17.11 -1.60
N VAL A 740 1.89 16.30 -0.62
CA VAL A 740 0.64 15.53 -0.63
C VAL A 740 -0.10 15.79 0.68
N TYR A 741 -1.41 16.00 0.61
CA TYR A 741 -2.26 16.16 1.79
C TYR A 741 -3.16 14.95 1.99
N ILE A 742 -3.33 14.53 3.23
CA ILE A 742 -4.25 13.47 3.63
C ILE A 742 -5.05 13.97 4.84
N ASP A 743 -6.35 13.75 4.84
CA ASP A 743 -7.27 14.15 5.89
C ASP A 743 -8.11 12.93 6.30
N ALA A 744 -8.08 12.58 7.56
CA ALA A 744 -8.76 11.41 8.10
C ALA A 744 -10.24 11.71 8.37
N LYS A 745 -11.09 10.73 8.05
CA LYS A 745 -12.53 10.80 8.22
C LYS A 745 -12.99 9.52 8.89
N TYR A 746 -13.17 9.57 10.20
CA TYR A 746 -13.75 8.48 10.97
C TYR A 746 -15.27 8.41 10.72
N LYS A 747 -15.66 7.74 9.63
CA LYS A 747 -17.02 7.70 9.10
C LYS A 747 -17.41 6.32 8.58
N ASN A 748 -18.71 6.03 8.63
CA ASN A 748 -19.32 4.85 8.04
C ASN A 748 -20.15 5.29 6.82
N TYR A 749 -19.60 5.16 5.62
CA TYR A 749 -20.25 5.66 4.40
C TYR A 749 -21.40 4.76 3.95
N ASN A 750 -21.45 3.51 4.40
CA ASN A 750 -22.64 2.69 4.22
C ASN A 750 -23.87 3.26 4.95
N GLU A 751 -23.69 3.72 6.19
CA GLU A 751 -24.77 4.38 6.93
C GLU A 751 -25.02 5.82 6.44
N GLN A 752 -23.96 6.54 6.03
CA GLN A 752 -24.05 7.96 5.67
C GLN A 752 -24.30 8.22 4.18
N THR A 753 -24.28 7.17 3.36
CA THR A 753 -24.51 7.16 1.91
C THR A 753 -23.41 7.80 1.05
N LYS A 754 -23.53 7.60 -0.27
CA LYS A 754 -22.62 8.16 -1.30
C LYS A 754 -22.57 9.69 -1.26
N ALA A 755 -23.66 10.36 -0.90
CA ALA A 755 -23.72 11.81 -0.85
C ALA A 755 -22.71 12.39 0.15
N GLU A 756 -22.56 11.77 1.32
CA GLU A 756 -21.60 12.22 2.32
C GLU A 756 -20.16 11.94 1.90
N TRP A 757 -19.91 10.80 1.25
CA TRP A 757 -18.59 10.49 0.67
C TRP A 757 -18.19 11.52 -0.40
N ILE A 758 -19.09 11.87 -1.33
CA ILE A 758 -18.86 12.92 -2.33
C ILE A 758 -18.57 14.27 -1.64
N ASN A 759 -19.34 14.61 -0.59
CA ASN A 759 -19.14 15.84 0.16
C ASN A 759 -17.76 15.91 0.80
N ASP A 760 -17.26 14.80 1.35
CA ASP A 760 -15.91 14.76 1.93
C ASP A 760 -14.83 14.86 0.87
N VAL A 761 -14.91 14.08 -0.21
CA VAL A 761 -13.91 14.14 -1.30
C VAL A 761 -13.87 15.54 -1.92
N LYS A 762 -15.03 16.10 -2.25
CA LYS A 762 -15.13 17.44 -2.83
C LYS A 762 -14.74 18.54 -1.83
N GLY A 763 -15.39 18.56 -0.68
CA GLY A 763 -15.24 19.62 0.31
C GLY A 763 -13.87 19.64 0.98
N VAL A 764 -13.22 18.49 1.11
CA VAL A 764 -11.92 18.35 1.76
C VAL A 764 -10.80 18.21 0.74
N ALA A 765 -10.73 17.10 0.00
CA ALA A 765 -9.59 16.86 -0.88
C ALA A 765 -9.47 17.90 -2.02
N ILE A 766 -10.59 18.31 -2.62
CA ILE A 766 -10.59 19.26 -3.73
C ILE A 766 -10.61 20.71 -3.22
N ASP A 767 -11.67 21.11 -2.50
CA ASP A 767 -11.93 22.52 -2.17
C ASP A 767 -10.99 23.05 -1.07
N LYS A 768 -10.82 22.29 0.04
CA LYS A 768 -10.01 22.71 1.20
C LYS A 768 -8.52 22.76 0.86
N TYR A 769 -8.03 21.89 -0.02
CA TYR A 769 -6.60 21.75 -0.28
C TYR A 769 -6.19 22.13 -1.71
N ILE A 770 -6.66 21.40 -2.73
CA ILE A 770 -6.20 21.65 -4.12
C ILE A 770 -6.54 23.06 -4.59
N ARG A 771 -7.80 23.48 -4.45
CA ARG A 771 -8.25 24.82 -4.87
C ARG A 771 -7.71 25.93 -3.99
N THR A 772 -7.66 25.71 -2.67
CA THR A 772 -7.17 26.75 -1.74
C THR A 772 -5.70 27.07 -1.96
N PHE A 773 -4.87 26.06 -2.25
CA PHE A 773 -3.44 26.22 -2.48
C PHE A 773 -3.06 26.39 -3.95
N GLU A 774 -4.06 26.53 -4.83
CA GLU A 774 -3.82 26.80 -6.26
C GLU A 774 -3.00 28.07 -6.42
N ASN A 775 -1.96 28.02 -7.26
CA ASN A 775 -0.97 29.09 -7.47
C ASN A 775 -0.11 29.46 -6.26
N THR A 776 0.01 28.58 -5.24
CA THR A 776 0.94 28.76 -4.12
C THR A 776 2.08 27.74 -4.18
N VAL A 777 3.18 28.00 -3.46
CA VAL A 777 4.27 27.02 -3.28
C VAL A 777 3.85 25.75 -2.51
N TYR A 778 2.67 25.78 -1.89
CA TYR A 778 2.07 24.69 -1.14
C TYR A 778 1.03 23.90 -1.94
N LEU A 779 0.94 24.13 -3.26
CA LEU A 779 0.07 23.38 -4.16
C LEU A 779 0.42 21.88 -4.11
N PRO A 780 -0.53 21.01 -3.72
CA PRO A 780 -0.26 19.59 -3.64
C PRO A 780 -0.25 18.94 -5.03
N ILE A 781 0.63 17.95 -5.20
CA ILE A 781 0.55 17.02 -6.34
C ILE A 781 -0.66 16.07 -6.21
N ALA A 782 -1.07 15.78 -4.97
CA ALA A 782 -2.24 14.97 -4.65
C ALA A 782 -2.86 15.35 -3.30
N SER A 783 -4.18 15.21 -3.15
CA SER A 783 -4.90 15.40 -1.89
C SER A 783 -5.95 14.30 -1.68
N PHE A 784 -5.94 13.62 -0.55
CA PHE A 784 -6.76 12.43 -0.32
C PHE A 784 -7.49 12.48 1.02
N ILE A 785 -8.57 11.72 1.13
CA ILE A 785 -9.16 11.36 2.42
C ILE A 785 -8.82 9.92 2.78
N VAL A 786 -8.63 9.65 4.07
CA VAL A 786 -8.45 8.29 4.61
C VAL A 786 -9.60 7.97 5.56
N HIS A 787 -10.18 6.77 5.46
CA HIS A 787 -11.37 6.39 6.23
C HIS A 787 -11.36 4.92 6.66
N PRO A 788 -12.17 4.51 7.66
CA PRO A 788 -12.20 3.13 8.13
C PRO A 788 -13.15 2.20 7.33
N ASP A 789 -14.05 2.74 6.50
CA ASP A 789 -15.02 1.94 5.74
C ASP A 789 -14.36 1.07 4.66
N LEU A 790 -14.45 -0.26 4.78
CA LEU A 790 -13.72 -1.24 3.97
C LEU A 790 -14.36 -1.55 2.61
N GLU A 791 -15.57 -1.05 2.32
CA GLU A 791 -16.19 -1.35 1.04
C GLU A 791 -15.43 -0.71 -0.13
N GLU A 792 -15.14 -1.52 -1.14
CA GLU A 792 -14.33 -1.13 -2.31
C GLU A 792 -14.90 0.09 -3.05
N LYS A 793 -16.23 0.25 -3.06
CA LYS A 793 -16.93 1.37 -3.69
C LYS A 793 -16.57 2.74 -3.09
N TRP A 794 -16.04 2.77 -1.87
CA TRP A 794 -15.58 4.00 -1.20
C TRP A 794 -14.10 4.30 -1.44
N THR A 795 -13.35 3.37 -2.04
CA THR A 795 -11.96 3.57 -2.42
C THR A 795 -11.87 4.08 -3.86
N PHE A 796 -11.19 5.19 -4.05
CA PHE A 796 -11.00 5.84 -5.35
C PHE A 796 -9.62 6.50 -5.40
N PHE A 797 -8.74 6.05 -6.29
CA PHE A 797 -7.38 6.58 -6.42
C PHE A 797 -7.24 7.75 -7.41
N GLY A 798 -8.34 8.33 -7.91
CA GLY A 798 -8.25 9.49 -8.81
C GLY A 798 -7.91 9.16 -10.26
N GLY A 799 -8.10 7.90 -10.69
CA GLY A 799 -7.77 7.46 -12.06
C GLY A 799 -8.67 8.09 -13.12
N TYR A 800 -9.91 7.59 -13.21
CA TYR A 800 -10.92 8.04 -14.17
C TYR A 800 -12.21 8.44 -13.47
N LEU A 801 -12.91 9.45 -14.01
CA LEU A 801 -14.26 9.85 -13.56
C LEU A 801 -15.21 9.81 -14.76
N ASN A 802 -16.37 9.19 -14.58
CA ASN A 802 -17.45 9.33 -15.55
C ASN A 802 -18.09 10.73 -15.48
N GLU A 803 -18.93 11.07 -16.45
CA GLU A 803 -19.52 12.41 -16.56
C GLU A 803 -20.35 12.81 -15.32
N ASP A 804 -21.11 11.88 -14.75
CA ASP A 804 -21.93 12.12 -13.56
C ASP A 804 -21.06 12.39 -12.33
N GLN A 805 -20.02 11.59 -12.11
CA GLN A 805 -19.07 11.80 -11.01
C GLN A 805 -18.32 13.12 -11.16
N ARG A 806 -17.93 13.52 -12.38
CA ARG A 806 -17.31 14.83 -12.63
C ARG A 806 -18.24 15.98 -12.22
N LYS A 807 -19.53 15.89 -12.56
CA LYS A 807 -20.54 16.88 -12.17
C LYS A 807 -20.74 16.92 -10.66
N GLU A 808 -20.89 15.76 -10.01
CA GLU A 808 -21.05 15.64 -8.54
C GLU A 808 -19.87 16.28 -7.80
N LEU A 809 -18.64 15.92 -8.18
CA LEU A 809 -17.40 16.43 -7.58
C LEU A 809 -17.07 17.87 -8.02
N GLY A 810 -17.74 18.39 -9.04
CA GLY A 810 -17.50 19.71 -9.61
C GLY A 810 -16.09 19.88 -10.17
N TRP A 811 -15.49 18.81 -10.70
CA TRP A 811 -14.16 18.83 -11.30
C TRP A 811 -14.24 19.22 -12.78
N ARG A 812 -13.44 20.21 -13.19
CA ARG A 812 -13.54 20.83 -14.53
C ARG A 812 -12.72 20.12 -15.60
N ALA A 813 -11.60 19.50 -15.22
CA ALA A 813 -10.76 18.79 -16.19
C ALA A 813 -11.37 17.43 -16.54
N GLU A 814 -11.05 16.93 -17.72
CA GLU A 814 -11.58 15.66 -18.22
C GLU A 814 -11.24 14.48 -17.31
N THR A 815 -10.04 14.49 -16.70
CA THR A 815 -9.57 13.46 -15.78
C THR A 815 -8.94 14.08 -14.51
N PRO A 816 -8.95 13.37 -13.36
CA PRO A 816 -8.28 13.81 -12.14
C PRO A 816 -6.77 13.59 -12.18
N SER A 817 -6.26 12.70 -13.03
CA SER A 817 -4.84 12.35 -13.11
C SER A 817 -4.21 12.01 -11.75
N HIS A 818 -4.93 11.25 -10.92
CA HIS A 818 -4.52 10.86 -9.56
C HIS A 818 -4.29 12.03 -8.60
N ARG A 819 -4.89 13.21 -8.85
CA ARG A 819 -4.74 14.39 -7.99
C ARG A 819 -5.58 14.36 -6.73
N PHE A 820 -6.67 13.59 -6.70
CA PHE A 820 -7.47 13.43 -5.50
C PHE A 820 -8.17 12.08 -5.42
N GLY A 821 -8.60 11.72 -4.21
CA GLY A 821 -9.35 10.50 -4.00
C GLY A 821 -9.62 10.19 -2.53
N ALA A 822 -9.98 8.93 -2.29
CA ALA A 822 -10.30 8.38 -0.98
C ALA A 822 -9.78 6.94 -0.89
N PHE A 823 -9.32 6.51 0.29
CA PHE A 823 -8.99 5.11 0.49
C PHE A 823 -9.25 4.63 1.92
N ALA A 824 -9.63 3.35 2.03
CA ALA A 824 -9.85 2.73 3.33
C ALA A 824 -8.51 2.39 4.02
N PHE A 825 -8.39 2.63 5.32
CA PHE A 825 -7.21 2.25 6.11
C PHE A 825 -7.61 1.83 7.52
N VAL A 826 -7.40 0.55 7.84
CA VAL A 826 -7.66 -0.07 9.14
C VAL A 826 -6.58 -1.12 9.43
N PRO A 827 -6.39 -1.56 10.68
CA PRO A 827 -5.36 -2.55 11.03
C PRO A 827 -5.39 -3.79 10.15
N SER A 828 -6.59 -4.28 9.80
CA SER A 828 -6.72 -5.47 8.96
C SER A 828 -6.68 -5.25 7.44
N GLN A 829 -6.45 -4.03 6.96
CA GLN A 829 -6.31 -3.76 5.53
C GLN A 829 -5.39 -2.56 5.27
N ILE A 830 -4.10 -2.84 5.12
CA ILE A 830 -3.07 -1.83 4.82
C ILE A 830 -2.77 -1.66 3.32
N ILE A 831 -3.25 -2.58 2.48
CA ILE A 831 -2.94 -2.64 1.04
C ILE A 831 -3.30 -1.34 0.30
N ASN A 832 -4.37 -0.68 0.71
CA ASN A 832 -4.81 0.58 0.11
C ASN A 832 -3.80 1.71 0.34
N PHE A 833 -3.20 1.78 1.54
CA PHE A 833 -2.13 2.73 1.81
C PHE A 833 -0.86 2.40 1.02
N GLN A 834 -0.50 1.11 0.90
CA GLN A 834 0.62 0.70 0.04
C GLN A 834 0.39 1.10 -1.43
N THR A 835 -0.82 0.87 -1.95
CA THR A 835 -1.24 1.28 -3.30
C THR A 835 -1.20 2.80 -3.47
N PHE A 836 -1.65 3.56 -2.47
CA PHE A 836 -1.52 5.03 -2.45
C PHE A 836 -0.05 5.47 -2.54
N ILE A 837 0.84 4.91 -1.72
CA ILE A 837 2.26 5.27 -1.75
C ILE A 837 2.90 4.88 -3.08
N LYS A 838 2.60 3.70 -3.63
CA LYS A 838 3.03 3.28 -4.98
C LYS A 838 2.62 4.33 -6.01
N MET A 839 1.35 4.74 -6.02
CA MET A 839 0.84 5.77 -6.93
C MET A 839 1.63 7.08 -6.79
N ILE A 840 1.90 7.56 -5.58
CA ILE A 840 2.70 8.80 -5.40
C ILE A 840 4.11 8.62 -5.96
N LEU A 841 4.83 7.57 -5.57
CA LEU A 841 6.24 7.37 -5.94
C LEU A 841 6.41 7.07 -7.43
N GLU A 842 5.56 6.22 -7.99
CA GLU A 842 5.67 5.74 -9.36
C GLU A 842 5.10 6.74 -10.38
N TYR A 843 3.91 7.26 -10.14
CA TYR A 843 3.20 8.12 -11.09
C TYR A 843 3.59 9.60 -10.94
N HIS A 844 3.54 10.15 -9.72
CA HIS A 844 3.81 11.57 -9.50
C HIS A 844 5.32 11.88 -9.42
N LEU A 845 6.11 11.02 -8.78
CA LEU A 845 7.57 11.20 -8.66
C LEU A 845 8.38 10.50 -9.75
N LYS A 846 7.73 9.73 -10.64
CA LYS A 846 8.34 9.02 -11.77
C LYS A 846 9.43 8.00 -11.37
N LEU A 847 9.33 7.43 -10.17
CA LEU A 847 10.26 6.40 -9.67
C LEU A 847 9.71 4.99 -9.95
N TYR A 848 9.74 4.53 -11.20
CA TYR A 848 9.13 3.25 -11.60
C TYR A 848 10.09 2.06 -11.69
N ASP A 849 11.41 2.31 -11.62
CA ASP A 849 12.45 1.27 -11.58
C ASP A 849 12.75 0.85 -10.12
N TYR A 850 11.72 0.63 -9.30
CA TYR A 850 11.83 0.21 -7.89
C TYR A 850 10.64 -0.65 -7.51
N CYS A 851 10.83 -1.61 -6.60
CA CYS A 851 9.71 -2.36 -6.07
C CYS A 851 9.12 -1.63 -4.84
N TRP A 852 8.18 -0.71 -5.05
CA TRP A 852 7.50 -0.01 -3.95
C TRP A 852 6.49 -0.88 -3.19
N ASN A 853 6.42 -2.18 -3.49
CA ASN A 853 5.78 -3.14 -2.62
C ASN A 853 6.68 -3.58 -1.46
N CYS A 854 8.01 -3.65 -1.66
CA CYS A 854 8.95 -4.13 -0.64
C CYS A 854 10.18 -3.24 -0.38
N GLY A 855 10.31 -2.11 -1.10
CA GLY A 855 11.44 -1.19 -0.99
C GLY A 855 12.73 -1.63 -1.70
N GLU A 856 12.70 -2.69 -2.51
CA GLU A 856 13.91 -3.13 -3.23
C GLU A 856 14.25 -2.25 -4.43
N ILE A 857 15.54 -2.06 -4.65
CA ILE A 857 16.10 -1.23 -5.73
C ILE A 857 16.53 -2.09 -6.93
N VAL A 858 16.38 -1.55 -8.15
CA VAL A 858 16.62 -2.28 -9.41
C VAL A 858 18.10 -2.56 -9.69
N HIS A 859 19.03 -1.79 -9.12
CA HIS A 859 20.47 -1.93 -9.44
C HIS A 859 21.13 -3.23 -8.94
N SER A 860 20.43 -4.06 -8.19
CA SER A 860 20.83 -5.44 -7.92
C SER A 860 20.00 -6.37 -8.81
N GLU A 861 20.57 -6.82 -9.94
CA GLU A 861 19.90 -7.74 -10.88
C GLU A 861 19.36 -9.00 -10.20
N ASP A 862 19.99 -9.44 -9.10
CA ASP A 862 19.53 -10.56 -8.27
C ASP A 862 18.14 -10.31 -7.63
N LYS A 863 17.76 -9.04 -7.42
CA LYS A 863 16.54 -8.67 -6.66
C LYS A 863 15.38 -8.23 -7.52
N ILE A 864 15.62 -7.54 -8.64
CA ILE A 864 14.57 -7.16 -9.59
C ILE A 864 15.00 -7.50 -11.00
N ASN A 865 14.25 -8.38 -11.64
CA ASN A 865 14.43 -8.72 -13.05
C ASN A 865 13.67 -7.71 -13.92
N LYS A 866 14.37 -7.10 -14.88
CA LYS A 866 13.82 -6.15 -15.86
C LYS A 866 13.97 -6.72 -17.26
N VAL A 867 12.85 -6.97 -17.93
CA VAL A 867 12.82 -7.47 -19.31
C VAL A 867 12.22 -6.40 -20.23
N MET A 868 12.99 -5.94 -21.22
CA MET A 868 12.50 -5.05 -22.28
C MET A 868 11.75 -5.87 -23.33
N LYS A 869 10.57 -5.41 -23.72
CA LYS A 869 9.73 -5.95 -24.81
C LYS A 869 9.22 -4.82 -25.68
N LYS A 870 8.52 -5.16 -26.78
CA LYS A 870 7.86 -4.19 -27.66
C LYS A 870 6.34 -4.28 -27.55
N THR A 871 5.64 -3.15 -27.72
CA THR A 871 4.19 -3.10 -27.95
C THR A 871 3.86 -3.53 -29.38
N GLN A 872 2.59 -3.74 -29.70
CA GLN A 872 2.17 -4.02 -31.08
C GLN A 872 2.56 -2.89 -32.06
N GLY A 873 2.60 -1.65 -31.56
CA GLY A 873 3.09 -0.49 -32.33
C GLY A 873 4.62 -0.37 -32.42
N GLY A 874 5.38 -1.32 -31.88
CA GLY A 874 6.85 -1.34 -31.93
C GLY A 874 7.55 -0.48 -30.87
N PHE A 875 6.82 0.07 -29.90
CA PHE A 875 7.37 0.91 -28.85
C PHE A 875 7.85 0.09 -27.63
N ASP A 876 8.78 0.62 -26.85
CA ASP A 876 9.29 -0.09 -25.68
C ASP A 876 8.23 -0.24 -24.58
N LYS A 877 8.18 -1.45 -24.01
CA LYS A 877 7.51 -1.76 -22.75
C LYS A 877 8.46 -2.55 -21.85
N TYR A 878 8.33 -2.40 -20.55
CA TYR A 878 9.24 -3.00 -19.58
C TYR A 878 8.45 -3.84 -18.59
N HIS A 879 8.85 -5.10 -18.45
CA HIS A 879 8.29 -6.05 -17.49
C HIS A 879 9.25 -6.15 -16.32
N TYR A 880 8.73 -5.98 -15.10
CA TYR A 880 9.51 -6.03 -13.88
C TYR A 880 8.98 -7.13 -12.97
N THR A 881 9.89 -7.92 -12.39
CA THR A 881 9.58 -8.92 -11.38
C THR A 881 10.51 -8.76 -10.19
N CYS A 882 9.96 -8.54 -9.00
CA CYS A 882 10.72 -8.52 -7.76
C CYS A 882 10.92 -9.96 -7.25
N ASN A 883 12.17 -10.38 -7.10
CA ASN A 883 12.52 -11.70 -6.58
C ASN A 883 12.29 -11.82 -5.07
N THR A 884 12.30 -10.70 -4.35
CA THR A 884 12.14 -10.64 -2.89
C THR A 884 10.68 -10.81 -2.43
N CYS A 885 9.74 -10.12 -3.08
CA CYS A 885 8.33 -10.16 -2.69
C CYS A 885 7.38 -10.73 -3.75
N GLY A 886 7.90 -11.11 -4.92
CA GLY A 886 7.10 -11.65 -6.02
C GLY A 886 6.23 -10.62 -6.75
N GLU A 887 6.38 -9.32 -6.46
CA GLU A 887 5.60 -8.30 -7.15
C GLU A 887 5.98 -8.24 -8.63
N PHE A 888 4.97 -8.13 -9.49
CA PHE A 888 5.13 -7.95 -10.92
C PHE A 888 4.42 -6.68 -11.37
N TRP A 889 5.12 -5.88 -12.18
CA TRP A 889 4.53 -4.70 -12.80
C TRP A 889 5.05 -4.46 -14.22
N VAL A 890 4.25 -3.79 -15.03
CA VAL A 890 4.58 -3.45 -16.41
C VAL A 890 4.55 -1.95 -16.59
N LYS A 891 5.65 -1.38 -17.10
CA LYS A 891 5.68 -0.01 -17.58
C LYS A 891 5.42 0.00 -19.08
N THR A 892 4.41 0.74 -19.50
CA THR A 892 4.04 0.98 -20.90
C THR A 892 3.66 2.46 -21.09
N HIS A 893 3.21 2.82 -22.28
CA HIS A 893 2.63 4.12 -22.60
C HIS A 893 1.19 3.97 -23.10
N CYS A 894 0.42 5.07 -23.11
CA CYS A 894 -0.85 5.15 -23.82
C CYS A 894 -0.64 5.26 -25.34
N GLU A 895 -1.66 4.87 -26.11
CA GLU A 895 -1.65 4.95 -27.58
C GLU A 895 -1.80 6.39 -28.13
N LYS A 896 -2.23 7.34 -27.29
CA LYS A 896 -2.31 8.76 -27.70
C LYS A 896 -0.90 9.31 -27.97
N PRO A 897 -0.75 10.31 -28.87
CA PRO A 897 0.54 10.85 -29.30
C PRO A 897 1.45 11.36 -28.17
N GLU A 898 0.86 11.72 -27.02
CA GLU A 898 1.59 12.21 -25.85
C GLU A 898 2.35 11.08 -25.10
N HIS A 899 2.06 9.81 -25.42
CA HIS A 899 2.72 8.62 -24.90
C HIS A 899 2.90 8.63 -23.36
N HIS A 900 1.85 9.01 -22.64
CA HIS A 900 1.84 9.03 -21.18
C HIS A 900 2.22 7.67 -20.59
N ASN A 901 3.19 7.66 -19.67
CA ASN A 901 3.60 6.44 -18.97
C ASN A 901 2.44 5.88 -18.14
N ILE A 902 2.21 4.57 -18.26
CA ILE A 902 1.23 3.80 -17.50
C ILE A 902 1.96 2.65 -16.82
N ILE A 903 1.69 2.46 -15.53
CA ILE A 903 2.35 1.45 -14.72
C ILE A 903 1.27 0.49 -14.23
N LYS A 904 1.42 -0.78 -14.58
CA LYS A 904 0.37 -1.77 -14.43
C LYS A 904 0.76 -2.79 -13.39
N HIS A 905 -0.02 -2.87 -12.31
CA HIS A 905 0.14 -3.83 -11.22
C HIS A 905 -1.01 -4.83 -11.19
N LEU A 906 -0.83 -5.92 -10.44
CA LEU A 906 -1.92 -6.83 -10.08
C LEU A 906 -3.01 -6.10 -9.27
N TYR A 907 -2.58 -5.33 -8.26
CA TYR A 907 -3.41 -4.42 -7.49
C TYR A 907 -3.16 -3.01 -8.00
N ASN A 908 -3.98 -2.60 -8.96
CA ASN A 908 -3.75 -1.38 -9.72
C ASN A 908 -4.42 -0.17 -9.08
N TYR A 909 -3.73 0.97 -9.06
CA TYR A 909 -4.32 2.25 -8.69
C TYR A 909 -5.01 2.94 -9.88
N HIS A 910 -4.74 2.49 -11.12
CA HIS A 910 -5.49 2.91 -12.30
C HIS A 910 -6.83 2.18 -12.41
N SER A 911 -7.84 2.86 -12.94
CA SER A 911 -9.15 2.27 -13.22
C SER A 911 -9.02 1.15 -14.24
N GLN A 912 -9.66 0.01 -13.99
CA GLN A 912 -9.74 -1.11 -14.96
C GLN A 912 -10.86 -0.83 -15.97
N LYS A 913 -10.64 -1.13 -17.26
CA LYS A 913 -11.70 -1.03 -18.28
C LYS A 913 -12.69 -2.18 -18.08
N GLU A 914 -13.94 -1.88 -17.69
CA GLU A 914 -14.97 -2.87 -17.30
C GLU A 914 -15.20 -4.00 -18.32
N LYS A 915 -14.94 -3.76 -19.61
CA LYS A 915 -15.15 -4.74 -20.70
C LYS A 915 -13.91 -5.54 -21.09
N SER A 916 -12.75 -5.28 -20.49
CA SER A 916 -11.52 -5.97 -20.88
C SER A 916 -11.43 -7.36 -20.23
N LYS A 917 -11.17 -8.39 -21.05
CA LYS A 917 -10.83 -9.74 -20.56
C LYS A 917 -9.43 -9.80 -19.91
N TYR A 918 -8.63 -8.73 -20.00
CA TYR A 918 -7.25 -8.70 -19.56
C TYR A 918 -7.06 -7.83 -18.31
N PRO A 919 -6.49 -8.38 -17.21
CA PRO A 919 -6.43 -7.72 -15.89
C PRO A 919 -5.52 -6.49 -15.81
N TRP A 920 -4.69 -6.27 -16.82
CA TRP A 920 -3.73 -5.17 -16.95
C TRP A 920 -4.19 -4.11 -17.96
N PHE A 921 -5.41 -4.22 -18.49
CA PHE A 921 -5.96 -3.18 -19.33
C PHE A 921 -6.59 -2.10 -18.46
N VAL A 922 -5.79 -1.07 -18.20
CA VAL A 922 -6.18 0.07 -17.39
C VAL A 922 -6.39 1.30 -18.26
N GLU A 923 -7.28 2.15 -17.79
CA GLU A 923 -7.56 3.44 -18.41
C GLU A 923 -6.40 4.41 -18.15
N CYS A 924 -6.03 5.17 -19.18
CA CYS A 924 -5.03 6.21 -19.00
C CYS A 924 -5.64 7.33 -18.15
N PRO A 925 -5.03 7.72 -17.02
CA PRO A 925 -5.59 8.73 -16.12
C PRO A 925 -5.47 10.17 -16.65
N LYS A 926 -5.04 10.33 -17.91
CA LYS A 926 -4.84 11.62 -18.59
C LYS A 926 -5.62 11.73 -19.90
N CYS A 927 -5.71 10.64 -20.66
CA CYS A 927 -6.36 10.65 -21.96
C CYS A 927 -7.87 10.42 -21.80
N ASP A 928 -8.70 11.26 -22.43
CA ASP A 928 -10.14 11.06 -22.43
C ASP A 928 -10.55 9.84 -23.30
N ASN A 929 -11.58 9.14 -22.84
CA ASN A 929 -12.34 8.13 -23.58
C ASN A 929 -13.49 8.77 -24.39
N SER A 930 -13.53 10.11 -24.55
CA SER A 930 -14.48 10.78 -25.42
C SER A 930 -14.28 10.35 -26.89
N SER A 931 -15.02 9.30 -27.27
CA SER A 931 -15.58 8.96 -28.58
C SER A 931 -14.92 9.57 -29.83
N ASP A 932 -14.29 8.70 -30.63
CA ASP A 932 -14.38 8.67 -32.12
C ASP A 932 -13.44 7.62 -32.77
N ALA A 933 -12.56 6.97 -31.99
CA ALA A 933 -11.66 5.93 -32.52
C ALA A 933 -12.15 4.47 -32.32
N ASP A 934 -12.99 4.21 -31.31
CA ASP A 934 -13.38 2.84 -30.94
C ASP A 934 -14.44 2.21 -31.88
N GLU A 935 -15.10 2.97 -32.77
CA GLU A 935 -16.03 2.39 -33.78
C GLU A 935 -15.38 2.07 -35.14
N ARG A 936 -14.14 2.51 -35.41
CA ARG A 936 -13.47 2.26 -36.71
C ARG A 936 -12.51 1.07 -36.74
N LEU A 937 -12.30 0.37 -35.61
CA LEU A 937 -11.35 -0.75 -35.55
C LEU A 937 -11.97 -2.10 -35.18
N ASP A 938 -13.18 -2.14 -34.61
CA ASP A 938 -13.92 -3.39 -34.41
C ASP A 938 -14.61 -3.93 -35.68
N SER A 939 -14.59 -3.17 -36.79
CA SER A 939 -15.24 -3.56 -38.06
C SER A 939 -14.30 -4.12 -39.14
N HIS A 940 -12.98 -4.21 -38.91
CA HIS A 940 -12.03 -4.75 -39.90
C HIS A 940 -11.16 -5.93 -39.48
N TYR A 941 -11.29 -6.43 -38.24
CA TYR A 941 -10.70 -7.72 -37.84
C TYR A 941 -11.62 -8.51 -36.91
N GLY A 942 -12.88 -8.66 -37.32
CA GLY A 942 -13.78 -9.65 -36.75
C GLY A 942 -13.26 -11.05 -37.02
N VAL A 943 -12.57 -11.63 -36.04
CA VAL A 943 -12.39 -13.09 -35.96
C VAL A 943 -13.77 -13.65 -35.61
N HIS A 944 -14.48 -14.14 -36.64
CA HIS A 944 -15.48 -15.17 -36.44
C HIS A 944 -14.79 -16.34 -35.74
N ILE A 945 -15.09 -16.51 -34.45
CA ILE A 945 -14.89 -17.78 -33.76
C ILE A 945 -15.78 -18.76 -34.51
N LEU A 946 -15.17 -19.65 -35.30
CA LEU A 946 -15.86 -20.82 -35.79
C LEU A 946 -16.26 -21.65 -34.58
N ASN A 947 -17.55 -21.95 -34.53
CA ASN A 947 -18.20 -22.83 -33.58
C ASN A 947 -17.43 -24.15 -33.42
N GLU A 948 -17.57 -24.67 -32.20
CA GLU A 948 -17.59 -26.09 -31.88
C GLU A 948 -18.01 -26.94 -33.08
N ASP A 949 -17.11 -27.83 -33.53
CA ASP A 949 -17.38 -29.15 -34.10
C ASP A 949 -16.17 -29.62 -34.93
N ILE A 950 -15.14 -30.18 -34.29
CA ILE A 950 -14.44 -31.35 -34.84
C ILE A 950 -14.12 -32.32 -33.70
N ILE A 951 -14.95 -33.36 -33.72
CA ILE A 951 -14.98 -34.66 -33.05
C ILE A 951 -13.62 -35.38 -33.06
N PHE A 952 -13.28 -35.99 -31.91
CA PHE A 952 -12.29 -37.05 -31.60
C PHE A 952 -10.84 -36.95 -32.10
#